data_AF-A0A8H5TYB2-F1
#
_entry.id   AF-A0A8H5TYB2-F1
#
_cell.length_a   1.000
_cell.length_b   1.000
_cell.length_c   1.000
_cell.angle_alpha   90.00
_cell.angle_beta   90.00
_cell.angle_gamma   90.00
#
_symmetry.space_group_name_H-M   'P 1'
#
loop_
_entity.id
_entity.type
_entity.pdbx_description
1 polymer ?
#
loop_
_entity_poly.entity_id
_entity_poly.type
_entity_poly.pdbx_seq_one_letter_code
_entity_poly.pdbx_strand_id
1 'polypeptide(L)'
;MTERLERTVSALVDKLDSKLDEIAVSSNNSRDSVVAVPVPSAELDPAPVFLIRDAATDAGVHSPEQAIVQTGPQPDVISTGLVSLQTAHSLLGLFHIHYGRWVRFPENVPTDRLLQQVRKSPLLLCSIFLISVRHTSQNLADRLAPRLFEESKRLITTSLLEVPQTLEFFQAVLILSLWSTTIGQVPLSIDSWLLTGYAIQQALASPHFMEVIRPGSSQHIDDALDAWCLWNHLCVAHLQYCVGTRRHSLLTQAQVDQCVGFVKSNEVNNYEARMGAEVQLYWIIYNKCGIAQVDLAGTKLALQAWQQDWMVLFHEPRSQFLQMGFHFAHLLAHCQSLKSPKSVMHSSVLKEMINHSKIIINLAIDTTDDRTRHLTDHIYHILSFSALTLCRIVHTYESKLRAANYDTTELDNIVFKLINWFKTIGLPCHAAHILGDIVYAQFQKLRPEFQPSTPIVSRILSENPGADYNSEELLLPPDLSFLYPNFIGSEMFDADDEYFSPAKFYDETRPPIHCLAPLAALSRRWQPLIEGASFRELKLNSESVFHAIENNILTPRRLSYLRRVDYAFPPPDEEHPPTVGPEIDTGFMPLLRLLAQIPLQEEPLVDFNVNIPWAPRGPSHLSKLEDHVEDNFEELNPCLPELPMIRRFCLARGFDRFFYSPRSFCLIVGTMSRLGLLTLRLMSERGPKNVLNERNELARSLNDLPPSIHQFDLDYYVNPRLLWDAMSLEPTEEDILSRELCKFSQREGLKDFSFGGSIEPTIFWPPKSDTAEEPHWPSLKAFELTPSDVSPSGKRLVVRNVWRSPDSWHPMFPVDDVANEYFTAAARCVSRMPKAEYLSIELKDSWSTTLVFCTGYPNDPEEPMLRLSGGGGAKISEETEKEWRKTAEIHNLKFSMEVDEKDD
;
A
#
# COMPACT_ATOMS: atom_id res chain seq x y z
N MET A 1 -12.66 -30.86 4.16
CA MET A 1 -11.30 -30.53 4.63
C MET A 1 -11.03 -29.03 4.48
N THR A 2 -11.38 -28.43 3.34
CA THR A 2 -11.33 -26.99 3.04
C THR A 2 -12.13 -26.12 4.01
N GLU A 3 -13.38 -26.51 4.29
CA GLU A 3 -14.27 -25.79 5.22
C GLU A 3 -13.74 -25.74 6.67
N ARG A 4 -13.01 -26.79 7.07
CA ARG A 4 -12.40 -26.88 8.40
C ARG A 4 -11.16 -26.00 8.50
N LEU A 5 -10.45 -25.81 7.40
CA LEU A 5 -9.31 -24.89 7.31
C LEU A 5 -9.79 -23.44 7.31
N GLU A 6 -10.85 -23.13 6.56
CA GLU A 6 -11.47 -21.79 6.52
C GLU A 6 -11.97 -21.35 7.90
N ARG A 7 -12.66 -22.22 8.64
CA ARG A 7 -13.08 -21.91 10.04
C ARG A 7 -11.90 -21.70 10.99
N THR A 8 -10.80 -22.43 10.77
CA THR A 8 -9.60 -22.30 11.61
C THR A 8 -8.88 -20.98 11.33
N VAL A 9 -8.87 -20.53 10.07
CA VAL A 9 -8.27 -19.26 9.66
C VAL A 9 -9.13 -18.09 10.15
N SER A 10 -10.46 -18.13 10.00
CA SER A 10 -11.34 -17.09 10.58
C SER A 10 -11.17 -16.97 12.10
N ALA A 11 -11.13 -18.10 12.82
CA ALA A 11 -10.93 -18.09 14.27
C ALA A 11 -9.54 -17.57 14.70
N LEU A 12 -8.53 -17.65 13.83
CA LEU A 12 -7.19 -17.09 14.06
C LEU A 12 -7.15 -15.59 13.81
N VAL A 13 -7.90 -15.10 12.80
CA VAL A 13 -8.03 -13.68 12.49
C VAL A 13 -8.79 -12.94 13.59
N ASP A 14 -9.94 -13.47 14.02
CA ASP A 14 -10.74 -12.88 15.10
C ASP A 14 -9.95 -12.78 16.43
N LYS A 15 -9.05 -13.73 16.66
CA LYS A 15 -8.19 -13.78 17.86
C LYS A 15 -6.97 -12.87 17.77
N LEU A 16 -6.55 -12.50 16.57
CA LEU A 16 -5.51 -11.50 16.35
C LEU A 16 -6.10 -10.09 16.53
N ASP A 17 -7.31 -9.85 15.99
CA ASP A 17 -8.01 -8.58 16.11
C ASP A 17 -8.35 -8.26 17.57
N SER A 18 -8.84 -9.25 18.35
CA SER A 18 -9.13 -9.04 19.78
C SER A 18 -7.88 -8.68 20.61
N LYS A 19 -6.70 -9.17 20.22
CA LYS A 19 -5.43 -8.84 20.89
C LYS A 19 -4.91 -7.46 20.51
N LEU A 20 -5.23 -6.99 19.31
CA LEU A 20 -4.86 -5.65 18.85
C LEU A 20 -5.72 -4.58 19.53
N ASP A 21 -7.00 -4.87 19.79
CA ASP A 21 -7.88 -4.00 20.59
C ASP A 21 -7.41 -3.87 22.05
N GLU A 22 -6.89 -4.95 22.66
CA GLU A 22 -6.29 -4.90 24.01
C GLU A 22 -5.02 -4.01 24.05
N ILE A 23 -4.24 -3.98 22.98
CA ILE A 23 -3.02 -3.16 22.88
C ILE A 23 -3.38 -1.67 22.67
N ALA A 24 -4.45 -1.37 21.92
CA ALA A 24 -4.94 0.00 21.70
C ALA A 24 -5.52 0.64 22.98
N VAL A 25 -6.10 -0.15 23.89
CA VAL A 25 -6.59 0.34 25.18
C VAL A 25 -5.44 0.62 26.17
N SER A 26 -4.31 -0.10 26.04
CA SER A 26 -3.14 0.09 26.91
C SER A 26 -2.33 1.36 26.60
N SER A 27 -2.38 1.90 25.38
CA SER A 27 -1.58 3.07 24.98
C SER A 27 -2.14 4.41 25.47
N ASN A 28 -3.39 4.45 25.94
CA ASN A 28 -4.02 5.69 26.41
C ASN A 28 -3.77 6.03 27.89
N ASN A 29 -3.07 5.17 28.66
CA ASN A 29 -3.03 5.31 30.13
C ASN A 29 -1.65 5.53 30.78
N SER A 30 -0.57 5.82 30.06
CA SER A 30 0.73 6.10 30.71
C SER A 30 1.24 7.52 30.46
N ARG A 31 0.73 8.47 31.25
CA ARG A 31 1.47 9.68 31.65
C ARG A 31 2.34 9.33 32.87
N ASP A 32 3.60 9.77 32.80
CA ASP A 32 4.57 9.99 33.88
C ASP A 32 4.66 8.96 35.02
N SER A 33 5.74 8.20 35.04
CA SER A 33 6.40 7.83 36.31
C SER A 33 7.86 7.42 36.09
N VAL A 34 8.75 8.28 36.55
CA VAL A 34 10.15 7.98 36.86
C VAL A 34 10.17 6.99 38.02
N VAL A 35 10.64 5.75 37.83
CA VAL A 35 11.08 4.88 38.94
C VAL A 35 12.24 3.97 38.51
N ALA A 36 13.37 4.20 39.17
CA ALA A 36 14.46 3.30 39.58
C ALA A 36 14.90 2.11 38.70
N VAL A 37 16.20 2.15 38.36
CA VAL A 37 17.03 1.02 37.93
C VAL A 37 17.06 -0.07 39.02
N PRO A 38 16.69 -1.32 38.72
CA PRO A 38 17.11 -2.45 39.53
C PRO A 38 18.44 -3.02 38.99
N VAL A 39 19.38 -3.17 39.90
CA VAL A 39 20.63 -3.94 39.73
C VAL A 39 20.30 -5.39 39.30
N PRO A 40 21.06 -6.01 38.37
CA PRO A 40 20.75 -7.35 37.89
C PRO A 40 21.28 -8.42 38.85
N SER A 41 20.38 -9.17 39.47
CA SER A 41 20.70 -10.49 40.03
C SER A 41 19.50 -11.43 39.90
N ALA A 42 19.49 -12.24 38.85
CA ALA A 42 18.85 -13.55 38.81
C ALA A 42 19.31 -14.24 37.52
N GLU A 43 19.92 -15.41 37.65
CA GLU A 43 20.05 -16.37 36.56
C GLU A 43 18.66 -16.58 35.96
N LEU A 44 18.46 -16.19 34.70
CA LEU A 44 17.18 -16.43 34.02
C LEU A 44 17.04 -17.94 33.78
N ASP A 45 16.10 -18.56 34.48
CA ASP A 45 15.69 -19.95 34.26
C ASP A 45 15.39 -20.18 32.76
N PRO A 46 15.79 -21.34 32.17
CA PRO A 46 15.55 -21.61 30.76
C PRO A 46 14.04 -21.64 30.48
N ALA A 47 13.61 -21.14 29.32
CA ALA A 47 12.18 -21.06 29.02
C ALA A 47 11.53 -22.46 29.05
N PRO A 48 10.27 -22.58 29.50
CA PRO A 48 9.65 -23.87 29.79
C PRO A 48 9.73 -24.90 28.65
N VAL A 49 9.59 -24.47 27.39
CA VAL A 49 9.66 -25.36 26.22
C VAL A 49 11.09 -25.87 25.97
N PHE A 50 12.12 -25.06 26.25
CA PHE A 50 13.51 -25.50 26.15
C PHE A 50 13.85 -26.49 27.26
N LEU A 51 13.38 -26.26 28.50
CA LEU A 51 13.51 -27.26 29.59
C LEU A 51 12.87 -28.60 29.22
N ILE A 52 11.67 -28.58 28.62
CA ILE A 52 10.97 -29.79 28.18
C ILE A 52 11.74 -30.47 27.04
N ARG A 53 12.24 -29.72 26.06
CA ARG A 53 13.01 -30.25 24.94
C ARG A 53 14.32 -30.90 25.43
N ASP A 54 15.04 -30.22 26.32
CA ASP A 54 16.32 -30.68 26.82
C ASP A 54 16.10 -31.92 27.72
N ALA A 55 15.08 -31.92 28.58
CA ALA A 55 14.68 -33.09 29.35
C ALA A 55 14.18 -34.26 28.49
N ALA A 56 13.48 -33.98 27.39
CA ALA A 56 13.06 -35.00 26.42
C ALA A 56 14.27 -35.61 25.70
N THR A 57 15.25 -34.79 25.35
CA THR A 57 16.52 -35.22 24.73
C THR A 57 17.33 -36.09 25.71
N ASP A 58 17.45 -35.67 26.97
CA ASP A 58 18.12 -36.43 28.04
C ASP A 58 17.39 -37.75 28.37
N ALA A 59 16.06 -37.76 28.22
CA ALA A 59 15.23 -38.97 28.34
C ALA A 59 15.29 -39.88 27.09
N GLY A 60 16.09 -39.54 26.08
CA GLY A 60 16.25 -40.31 24.84
C GLY A 60 15.07 -40.22 23.88
N VAL A 61 14.19 -39.23 24.03
CA VAL A 61 13.06 -38.95 23.14
C VAL A 61 13.56 -38.20 21.92
N HIS A 62 13.85 -38.94 20.84
CA HIS A 62 14.23 -38.37 19.55
C HIS A 62 13.00 -38.19 18.63
N SER A 63 13.05 -37.20 17.73
CA SER A 63 12.01 -37.01 16.71
C SER A 63 11.91 -38.26 15.82
N PRO A 64 10.71 -38.69 15.36
CA PRO A 64 10.57 -39.78 14.38
C PRO A 64 11.39 -39.56 13.10
N GLU A 65 11.68 -38.30 12.75
CA GLU A 65 12.54 -37.93 11.62
C GLU A 65 14.03 -38.16 11.92
N GLN A 66 14.48 -38.04 13.17
CA GLN A 66 15.86 -38.34 13.55
C GLN A 66 16.18 -39.84 13.49
N ALA A 67 15.17 -40.71 13.61
CA ALA A 67 15.32 -42.15 13.37
C ALA A 67 15.46 -42.51 11.86
N ILE A 68 15.10 -41.60 10.95
CA ILE A 68 15.17 -41.78 9.49
C ILE A 68 16.43 -41.12 8.89
N VAL A 69 17.10 -40.21 9.61
CA VAL A 69 18.28 -39.45 9.10
C VAL A 69 19.64 -40.14 9.34
N GLN A 70 19.68 -41.36 9.89
CA GLN A 70 20.88 -42.18 9.81
C GLN A 70 20.80 -43.15 8.63
N THR A 71 21.08 -42.67 7.41
CA THR A 71 21.78 -43.43 6.33
C THR A 71 21.91 -42.57 5.06
N GLY A 72 22.92 -41.69 5.04
CA GLY A 72 23.46 -41.08 3.80
C GLY A 72 23.77 -39.59 3.96
N PRO A 73 24.97 -39.11 3.57
CA PRO A 73 25.24 -37.68 3.52
C PRO A 73 24.25 -37.01 2.56
N GLN A 74 23.62 -35.90 2.96
CA GLN A 74 22.86 -35.06 2.04
C GLN A 74 23.75 -34.75 0.83
N PRO A 75 23.27 -34.97 -0.41
CA PRO A 75 24.11 -34.79 -1.59
C PRO A 75 24.50 -33.32 -1.71
N ASP A 76 25.81 -33.06 -1.60
CA ASP A 76 26.39 -31.71 -1.77
C ASP A 76 26.59 -31.37 -3.27
N VAL A 77 26.90 -30.10 -3.57
CA VAL A 77 27.12 -29.63 -4.95
C VAL A 77 28.31 -30.29 -5.67
N ILE A 78 29.18 -31.00 -4.94
CA ILE A 78 30.27 -31.79 -5.53
C ILE A 78 29.78 -33.19 -5.89
N SER A 79 29.01 -33.79 -4.98
CA SER A 79 28.46 -35.15 -5.10
C SER A 79 27.37 -35.24 -6.17
N THR A 80 26.64 -34.13 -6.39
CA THR A 80 25.70 -33.99 -7.52
C THR A 80 26.38 -33.71 -8.85
N GLY A 81 27.71 -33.49 -8.86
CA GLY A 81 28.49 -33.20 -10.07
C GLY A 81 28.33 -31.76 -10.59
N LEU A 82 27.67 -30.86 -9.84
CA LEU A 82 27.54 -29.46 -10.22
C LEU A 82 28.91 -28.74 -10.23
N VAL A 83 29.76 -29.05 -9.24
CA VAL A 83 31.13 -28.52 -9.12
C VAL A 83 32.13 -29.68 -9.07
N SER A 84 33.12 -29.67 -9.97
CA SER A 84 34.20 -30.69 -9.95
C SER A 84 35.08 -30.53 -8.71
N LEU A 85 35.71 -31.61 -8.24
CA LEU A 85 36.62 -31.55 -7.07
C LEU A 85 37.76 -30.54 -7.27
N GLN A 86 38.32 -30.46 -8.48
CA GLN A 86 39.38 -29.49 -8.81
C GLN A 86 38.85 -28.05 -8.73
N THR A 87 37.68 -27.78 -9.30
CA THR A 87 37.04 -26.46 -9.23
C THR A 87 36.69 -26.09 -7.79
N ALA A 88 36.19 -27.05 -7.00
CA ALA A 88 35.88 -26.86 -5.58
C ALA A 88 37.14 -26.45 -4.78
N HIS A 89 38.28 -27.09 -5.03
CA HIS A 89 39.56 -26.71 -4.42
C HIS A 89 39.97 -25.27 -4.76
N SER A 90 39.88 -24.88 -6.04
CA SER A 90 40.23 -23.52 -6.47
C SER A 90 39.29 -22.48 -5.87
N LEU A 91 37.97 -22.73 -5.88
CA LEU A 91 36.98 -21.82 -5.31
C LEU A 91 37.16 -21.67 -3.79
N LEU A 92 37.37 -22.77 -3.07
CA LEU A 92 37.61 -22.72 -1.63
C LEU A 92 38.90 -21.97 -1.28
N GLY A 93 39.96 -22.12 -2.09
CA GLY A 93 41.19 -21.35 -1.92
C GLY A 93 40.96 -19.85 -2.06
N LEU A 94 40.22 -19.42 -3.09
CA LEU A 94 39.84 -18.01 -3.30
C LEU A 94 39.02 -17.48 -2.13
N PHE A 95 38.04 -18.27 -1.66
CA PHE A 95 37.25 -17.91 -0.48
C PHE A 95 38.12 -17.68 0.75
N HIS A 96 38.97 -18.65 1.06
CA HIS A 96 39.73 -18.66 2.31
C HIS A 96 40.67 -17.46 2.40
N ILE A 97 41.31 -17.09 1.28
CA ILE A 97 42.21 -15.93 1.19
C ILE A 97 41.47 -14.60 1.38
N HIS A 98 40.29 -14.44 0.77
CA HIS A 98 39.64 -13.13 0.67
C HIS A 98 38.49 -12.90 1.66
N TYR A 99 37.82 -13.97 2.08
CA TYR A 99 36.57 -13.92 2.84
C TYR A 99 36.61 -14.71 4.14
N GLY A 100 37.52 -15.68 4.28
CA GLY A 100 37.58 -16.59 5.43
C GLY A 100 37.54 -15.88 6.80
N ARG A 101 38.25 -14.75 6.91
CA ARG A 101 38.31 -13.93 8.15
C ARG A 101 36.95 -13.37 8.58
N TRP A 102 36.07 -12.99 7.64
CA TRP A 102 34.74 -12.43 7.93
C TRP A 102 33.83 -13.43 8.65
N VAL A 103 34.07 -14.72 8.47
CA VAL A 103 33.28 -15.78 9.09
C VAL A 103 34.15 -16.72 9.93
N ARG A 104 35.28 -16.21 10.43
CA ARG A 104 36.16 -16.85 11.43
C ARG A 104 36.74 -18.21 11.01
N PHE A 105 37.09 -18.37 9.73
CA PHE A 105 37.93 -19.50 9.32
C PHE A 105 39.39 -19.27 9.72
N PRO A 106 40.11 -20.27 10.26
CA PRO A 106 41.50 -20.09 10.64
C PRO A 106 42.39 -19.92 9.40
N GLU A 107 43.25 -18.89 9.38
CA GLU A 107 44.02 -18.49 8.20
C GLU A 107 45.03 -19.57 7.72
N ASN A 108 45.50 -20.44 8.61
CA ASN A 108 46.57 -21.41 8.32
C ASN A 108 46.09 -22.85 8.05
N VAL A 109 44.79 -23.07 7.83
CA VAL A 109 44.24 -24.42 7.57
C VAL A 109 44.44 -24.82 6.10
N PRO A 110 45.02 -26.00 5.81
CA PRO A 110 45.13 -26.49 4.43
C PRO A 110 43.77 -26.67 3.75
N THR A 111 43.67 -26.30 2.47
CA THR A 111 42.41 -26.33 1.70
C THR A 111 41.73 -27.70 1.69
N ASP A 112 42.47 -28.81 1.66
CA ASP A 112 41.90 -30.17 1.75
C ASP A 112 41.14 -30.41 3.05
N ARG A 113 41.72 -29.97 4.18
CA ARG A 113 41.10 -30.12 5.51
C ARG A 113 39.90 -29.20 5.64
N LEU A 114 40.03 -27.98 5.14
CA LEU A 114 38.92 -27.03 5.12
C LEU A 114 37.76 -27.55 4.27
N LEU A 115 38.04 -28.16 3.11
CA LEU A 115 37.01 -28.73 2.25
C LEU A 115 36.27 -29.88 2.96
N GLN A 116 36.99 -30.76 3.66
CA GLN A 116 36.36 -31.82 4.45
C GLN A 116 35.46 -31.28 5.57
N GLN A 117 35.80 -30.14 6.17
CA GLN A 117 34.99 -29.50 7.20
C GLN A 117 33.73 -28.87 6.59
N VAL A 118 33.90 -28.04 5.56
CA VAL A 118 32.81 -27.29 4.93
C VAL A 118 31.80 -28.22 4.25
N ARG A 119 32.25 -29.36 3.69
CA ARG A 119 31.35 -30.35 3.06
C ARG A 119 30.33 -30.99 4.02
N LYS A 120 30.49 -30.81 5.34
CA LYS A 120 29.49 -31.23 6.33
C LYS A 120 28.24 -30.35 6.30
N SER A 121 28.33 -29.13 5.78
CA SER A 121 27.22 -28.20 5.61
C SER A 121 27.04 -27.84 4.14
N PRO A 122 26.06 -28.46 3.44
CA PRO A 122 25.79 -28.16 2.04
C PRO A 122 25.51 -26.68 1.78
N LEU A 123 24.81 -26.01 2.71
CA LEU A 123 24.49 -24.58 2.61
C LEU A 123 25.75 -23.72 2.66
N LEU A 124 26.63 -23.96 3.64
CA LEU A 124 27.89 -23.23 3.77
C LEU A 124 28.80 -23.47 2.56
N LEU A 125 28.92 -24.72 2.11
CA LEU A 125 29.68 -25.06 0.91
C LEU A 125 29.16 -24.31 -0.32
N CYS A 126 27.84 -24.28 -0.51
CA CYS A 126 27.20 -23.60 -1.64
C CYS A 126 27.43 -22.08 -1.58
N SER A 127 27.25 -21.46 -0.42
CA SER A 127 27.51 -20.03 -0.20
C SER A 127 28.97 -19.66 -0.47
N ILE A 128 29.92 -20.49 -0.02
CA ILE A 128 31.36 -20.30 -0.27
C ILE A 128 31.70 -20.35 -1.76
N PHE A 129 31.13 -21.31 -2.51
CA PHE A 129 31.37 -21.40 -3.94
C PHE A 129 30.70 -20.27 -4.71
N LEU A 130 29.48 -19.89 -4.31
CA LEU A 130 28.77 -18.78 -4.92
C LEU A 130 29.56 -17.48 -4.80
N ILE A 131 30.11 -17.17 -3.63
CA ILE A 131 30.89 -15.95 -3.46
C ILE A 131 32.23 -15.99 -4.20
N SER A 132 32.84 -17.18 -4.30
CA SER A 132 34.16 -17.33 -4.92
C SER A 132 34.12 -17.30 -6.43
N VAL A 133 33.01 -17.74 -7.04
CA VAL A 133 32.92 -17.88 -8.49
C VAL A 133 33.04 -16.53 -9.22
N ARG A 134 32.67 -15.42 -8.56
CA ARG A 134 32.82 -14.05 -9.10
C ARG A 134 34.28 -13.60 -9.25
N HIS A 135 35.24 -14.40 -8.75
CA HIS A 135 36.68 -14.16 -8.88
C HIS A 135 37.35 -15.12 -9.87
N THR A 136 36.57 -15.86 -10.64
CA THR A 136 37.09 -16.81 -11.64
C THR A 136 37.02 -16.24 -13.05
N SER A 137 36.99 -17.09 -14.08
CA SER A 137 36.72 -16.65 -15.46
C SER A 137 35.23 -16.38 -15.67
N GLN A 138 34.89 -15.42 -16.52
CA GLN A 138 33.50 -15.09 -16.90
C GLN A 138 32.67 -16.33 -17.28
N ASN A 139 33.20 -17.19 -18.15
CA ASN A 139 32.52 -18.41 -18.59
C ASN A 139 32.18 -19.39 -17.46
N LEU A 140 33.01 -19.44 -16.41
CA LEU A 140 32.75 -20.30 -15.26
C LEU A 140 31.70 -19.66 -14.34
N ALA A 141 31.79 -18.34 -14.12
CA ALA A 141 30.83 -17.57 -13.35
C ALA A 141 29.41 -17.66 -13.93
N ASP A 142 29.24 -17.41 -15.23
CA ASP A 142 27.94 -17.44 -15.91
C ASP A 142 27.23 -18.80 -15.79
N ARG A 143 28.03 -19.88 -15.76
CA ARG A 143 27.52 -21.25 -15.68
C ARG A 143 27.19 -21.68 -14.26
N LEU A 144 28.04 -21.34 -13.28
CA LEU A 144 27.92 -21.85 -11.91
C LEU A 144 27.13 -20.92 -10.99
N ALA A 145 27.29 -19.59 -11.10
CA ALA A 145 26.67 -18.65 -10.15
C ALA A 145 25.15 -18.80 -10.07
N PRO A 146 24.38 -18.87 -11.19
CA PRO A 146 22.92 -19.01 -11.12
C PRO A 146 22.49 -20.32 -10.45
N ARG A 147 23.22 -21.41 -10.71
CA ARG A 147 22.90 -22.75 -10.18
C ARG A 147 23.22 -22.87 -8.69
N LEU A 148 24.37 -22.33 -8.29
CA LEU A 148 24.76 -22.26 -6.88
C LEU A 148 23.80 -21.35 -6.10
N PHE A 149 23.37 -20.25 -6.69
CA PHE A 149 22.40 -19.36 -6.07
C PHE A 149 21.04 -20.02 -5.84
N GLU A 150 20.50 -20.72 -6.83
CA GLU A 150 19.24 -21.46 -6.68
C GLU A 150 19.35 -22.62 -5.67
N GLU A 151 20.50 -23.29 -5.61
CA GLU A 151 20.74 -24.32 -4.60
C GLU A 151 20.87 -23.73 -3.19
N SER A 152 21.57 -22.60 -3.04
CA SER A 152 21.63 -21.86 -1.76
C SER A 152 20.24 -21.46 -1.27
N LYS A 153 19.36 -20.97 -2.14
CA LYS A 153 17.96 -20.68 -1.79
C LYS A 153 17.22 -21.91 -1.27
N ARG A 154 17.29 -23.02 -2.01
CA ARG A 154 16.62 -24.28 -1.64
C ARG A 154 17.07 -24.76 -0.26
N LEU A 155 18.38 -24.67 0.01
CA LEU A 155 18.98 -25.05 1.28
C LEU A 155 18.58 -24.11 2.42
N ILE A 156 18.54 -22.78 2.19
CA ILE A 156 18.01 -21.82 3.17
C ILE A 156 16.56 -22.17 3.52
N THR A 157 15.68 -22.35 2.53
CA THR A 157 14.26 -22.67 2.78
C THR A 157 14.09 -23.93 3.62
N THR A 158 14.94 -24.94 3.39
CA THR A 158 14.91 -26.19 4.17
C THR A 158 15.36 -25.94 5.61
N SER A 159 16.43 -25.15 5.80
CA SER A 159 16.96 -24.84 7.13
C SER A 159 16.01 -24.01 8.00
N LEU A 160 15.05 -23.26 7.44
CA LEU A 160 14.13 -22.43 8.23
C LEU A 160 13.28 -23.21 9.24
N LEU A 161 13.10 -24.51 9.02
CA LEU A 161 12.33 -25.41 9.89
C LEU A 161 13.20 -26.13 10.94
N GLU A 162 14.51 -25.93 10.91
CA GLU A 162 15.47 -26.58 11.81
C GLU A 162 15.81 -25.65 12.99
N VAL A 163 15.67 -26.16 14.22
CA VAL A 163 16.03 -25.46 15.46
C VAL A 163 16.64 -26.47 16.45
N PRO A 164 17.82 -26.22 17.03
CA PRO A 164 18.67 -25.05 16.85
C PRO A 164 19.51 -25.10 15.56
N GLN A 165 19.89 -23.93 15.05
CA GLN A 165 20.80 -23.79 13.91
C GLN A 165 22.27 -24.04 14.29
N THR A 166 23.06 -24.56 13.34
CA THR A 166 24.50 -24.81 13.52
C THR A 166 25.35 -23.57 13.28
N LEU A 167 26.61 -23.58 13.72
CA LEU A 167 27.56 -22.50 13.45
C LEU A 167 27.71 -22.21 11.94
N GLU A 168 27.77 -23.27 11.13
CA GLU A 168 27.92 -23.19 9.68
C GLU A 168 26.73 -22.49 9.00
N PHE A 169 25.53 -22.60 9.58
CA PHE A 169 24.36 -21.85 9.10
C PHE A 169 24.59 -20.34 9.25
N PHE A 170 25.05 -19.87 10.42
CA PHE A 170 25.32 -18.45 10.64
C PHE A 170 26.44 -17.93 9.73
N GLN A 171 27.50 -18.71 9.54
CA GLN A 171 28.56 -18.38 8.58
C GLN A 171 28.00 -18.27 7.15
N ALA A 172 27.12 -19.18 6.74
CA ALA A 172 26.50 -19.14 5.42
C ALA A 172 25.58 -17.93 5.24
N VAL A 173 24.77 -17.59 6.26
CA VAL A 173 23.91 -16.40 6.27
C VAL A 173 24.74 -15.12 6.13
N LEU A 174 25.85 -15.01 6.85
CA LEU A 174 26.76 -13.87 6.74
C LEU A 174 27.32 -13.72 5.33
N ILE A 175 27.78 -14.81 4.70
CA ILE A 175 28.28 -14.78 3.32
C ILE A 175 27.20 -14.30 2.36
N LEU A 176 26.00 -14.86 2.46
CA LEU A 176 24.88 -14.53 1.56
C LEU A 176 24.33 -13.11 1.78
N SER A 177 24.49 -12.56 2.98
CA SER A 177 23.97 -11.24 3.32
C SER A 177 24.99 -10.12 3.09
N LEU A 178 26.28 -10.33 3.34
CA LEU A 178 27.31 -9.30 3.14
C LEU A 178 27.68 -9.10 1.66
N TRP A 179 27.43 -10.11 0.84
CA TRP A 179 27.71 -10.12 -0.60
C TRP A 179 26.54 -10.65 -1.41
N SER A 180 25.39 -10.01 -1.26
CA SER A 180 24.15 -10.46 -1.86
C SER A 180 24.17 -10.33 -3.38
N THR A 181 23.95 -11.45 -4.08
CA THR A 181 23.81 -11.45 -5.54
C THR A 181 22.43 -10.95 -6.02
N THR A 182 21.57 -10.50 -5.10
CA THR A 182 20.18 -10.12 -5.39
C THR A 182 19.97 -8.61 -5.43
N ILE A 183 21.01 -7.83 -5.11
CA ILE A 183 20.96 -6.38 -5.18
C ILE A 183 20.71 -5.94 -6.63
N GLY A 184 19.63 -5.19 -6.86
CA GLY A 184 19.17 -4.79 -8.19
C GLY A 184 18.19 -5.76 -8.87
N GLN A 185 17.85 -6.90 -8.24
CA GLN A 185 16.80 -7.82 -8.69
C GLN A 185 15.46 -7.48 -8.02
N VAL A 186 14.37 -7.45 -8.79
CA VAL A 186 13.00 -7.26 -8.29
C VAL A 186 12.07 -8.41 -8.74
N PRO A 187 11.37 -9.09 -7.80
CA PRO A 187 11.54 -8.97 -6.35
C PRO A 187 12.93 -9.47 -5.90
N LEU A 188 13.39 -9.02 -4.72
CA LEU A 188 14.59 -9.57 -4.11
C LEU A 188 14.45 -11.09 -3.98
N SER A 189 15.43 -11.76 -4.55
CA SER A 189 15.43 -13.20 -4.70
C SER A 189 15.76 -13.90 -3.36
N ILE A 190 16.55 -13.24 -2.51
CA ILE A 190 16.75 -13.54 -1.09
C ILE A 190 16.74 -12.20 -0.34
N ASP A 191 15.80 -12.03 0.58
CA ASP A 191 15.73 -10.83 1.40
C ASP A 191 16.71 -10.90 2.58
N SER A 192 17.79 -10.14 2.49
CA SER A 192 18.87 -10.18 3.49
C SER A 192 18.49 -9.57 4.85
N TRP A 193 17.50 -8.68 4.92
CA TRP A 193 16.96 -8.23 6.22
C TRP A 193 16.23 -9.38 6.92
N LEU A 194 15.40 -10.12 6.18
CA LEU A 194 14.67 -11.26 6.71
C LEU A 194 15.63 -12.38 7.11
N LEU A 195 16.63 -12.67 6.26
CA LEU A 195 17.60 -13.73 6.51
C LEU A 195 18.47 -13.43 7.74
N THR A 196 19.02 -12.21 7.84
CA THR A 196 19.79 -11.79 9.02
C THR A 196 18.92 -11.69 10.27
N GLY A 197 17.67 -11.25 10.14
CA GLY A 197 16.73 -11.18 11.25
C GLY A 197 16.37 -12.55 11.81
N TYR A 198 16.08 -13.52 10.94
CA TYR A 198 15.87 -14.91 11.33
C TYR A 198 17.12 -15.47 12.01
N ALA A 199 18.31 -15.22 11.46
CA ALA A 199 19.56 -15.64 12.09
C ALA A 199 19.77 -15.02 13.47
N ILE A 200 19.45 -13.74 13.69
CA ILE A 200 19.50 -13.13 15.04
C ILE A 200 18.59 -13.88 16.01
N GLN A 201 17.35 -14.16 15.60
CA GLN A 201 16.39 -14.90 16.45
C GLN A 201 16.87 -16.32 16.76
N GLN A 202 17.44 -17.02 15.77
CA GLN A 202 18.00 -18.36 15.96
C GLN A 202 19.25 -18.34 16.85
N ALA A 203 20.08 -17.31 16.74
CA ALA A 203 21.23 -17.13 17.62
C ALA A 203 20.79 -16.98 19.09
N LEU A 204 19.64 -16.34 19.36
CA LEU A 204 19.08 -16.25 20.72
C LEU A 204 18.73 -17.60 21.35
N ALA A 205 18.44 -18.60 20.53
CA ALA A 205 18.13 -19.96 20.97
C ALA A 205 19.29 -20.94 20.78
N SER A 206 20.43 -20.48 20.26
CA SER A 206 21.57 -21.33 19.91
C SER A 206 22.55 -21.45 21.07
N PRO A 207 23.02 -22.66 21.41
CA PRO A 207 24.04 -22.85 22.44
C PRO A 207 25.35 -22.12 22.10
N HIS A 208 25.63 -21.87 20.81
CA HIS A 208 26.85 -21.21 20.35
C HIS A 208 26.96 -19.73 20.74
N PHE A 209 25.85 -19.05 21.01
CA PHE A 209 25.83 -17.62 21.37
C PHE A 209 25.37 -17.37 22.80
N MET A 210 25.17 -18.43 23.60
CA MET A 210 24.67 -18.29 24.98
C MET A 210 25.54 -17.37 25.85
N GLU A 211 26.87 -17.48 25.71
CA GLU A 211 27.84 -16.64 26.42
C GLU A 211 27.89 -15.20 25.89
N VAL A 212 27.51 -15.00 24.63
CA VAL A 212 27.40 -13.68 24.02
C VAL A 212 26.16 -12.94 24.54
N ILE A 213 25.06 -13.66 24.72
CA ILE A 213 23.76 -13.09 25.07
C ILE A 213 23.61 -12.86 26.58
N ARG A 214 24.21 -13.72 27.43
CA ARG A 214 24.10 -13.62 28.89
C ARG A 214 25.18 -12.68 29.48
N PRO A 215 24.80 -11.56 30.11
CA PRO A 215 25.77 -10.70 30.79
C PRO A 215 26.31 -11.40 32.06
N GLY A 216 27.64 -11.58 32.14
CA GLY A 216 28.34 -12.01 33.36
C GLY A 216 28.99 -13.40 33.33
N SER A 217 28.91 -14.17 32.23
CA SER A 217 29.62 -15.45 32.10
C SER A 217 31.11 -15.21 31.84
N SER A 218 31.90 -15.21 32.92
CA SER A 218 33.36 -15.15 32.89
C SER A 218 33.95 -16.56 32.70
N GLN A 219 33.79 -17.12 31.51
CA GLN A 219 34.61 -18.25 31.06
C GLN A 219 35.50 -17.79 29.90
N HIS A 220 36.65 -18.48 29.76
CA HIS A 220 37.82 -18.08 28.98
C HIS A 220 37.49 -17.36 27.66
N ILE A 221 37.84 -16.08 27.58
CA ILE A 221 37.57 -15.18 26.44
C ILE A 221 38.06 -15.75 25.09
N ASP A 222 39.16 -16.50 25.11
CA ASP A 222 39.73 -17.13 23.91
C ASP A 222 38.81 -18.17 23.27
N ASP A 223 38.01 -18.89 24.06
CA ASP A 223 37.12 -19.96 23.58
C ASP A 223 35.82 -19.40 22.99
N ALA A 224 35.41 -18.19 23.39
CA ALA A 224 34.17 -17.53 22.96
C ALA A 224 34.39 -16.42 21.91
N LEU A 225 35.65 -16.05 21.62
CA LEU A 225 36.01 -14.94 20.73
C LEU A 225 35.37 -15.08 19.34
N ASP A 226 35.38 -16.28 18.76
CA ASP A 226 34.79 -16.52 17.44
C ASP A 226 33.28 -16.30 17.41
N ALA A 227 32.57 -16.68 18.48
CA ALA A 227 31.14 -16.44 18.62
C ALA A 227 30.82 -14.94 18.74
N TRP A 228 31.61 -14.20 19.53
CA TRP A 228 31.47 -12.74 19.63
C TRP A 228 31.72 -12.03 18.30
N CYS A 229 32.75 -12.44 17.55
CA CYS A 229 33.03 -11.88 16.23
C CYS A 229 31.89 -12.15 15.24
N LEU A 230 31.39 -13.40 15.17
CA LEU A 230 30.27 -13.75 14.30
C LEU A 230 28.99 -13.00 14.68
N TRP A 231 28.71 -12.84 15.97
CA TRP A 231 27.58 -12.05 16.47
C TRP A 231 27.70 -10.58 16.06
N ASN A 232 28.88 -9.97 16.21
CA ASN A 232 29.12 -8.58 15.81
C ASN A 232 28.92 -8.40 14.30
N HIS A 233 29.47 -9.30 13.48
CA HIS A 233 29.26 -9.26 12.02
C HIS A 233 27.79 -9.39 11.65
N LEU A 234 27.04 -10.26 12.34
CA LEU A 234 25.61 -10.45 12.09
C LEU A 234 24.81 -9.21 12.50
N CYS A 235 25.16 -8.57 13.61
CA CYS A 235 24.57 -7.31 14.06
C CYS A 235 24.81 -6.20 13.04
N VAL A 236 26.05 -6.01 12.58
CA VAL A 236 26.38 -5.01 11.55
C VAL A 236 25.57 -5.27 10.28
N ALA A 237 25.58 -6.50 9.77
CA ALA A 237 24.85 -6.85 8.55
C ALA A 237 23.35 -6.54 8.68
N HIS A 238 22.73 -6.94 9.79
CA HIS A 238 21.31 -6.67 10.03
C HIS A 238 21.02 -5.17 10.10
N LEU A 239 21.81 -4.40 10.84
CA LEU A 239 21.62 -2.96 10.97
C LEU A 239 21.84 -2.22 9.64
N GLN A 240 22.80 -2.64 8.82
CA GLN A 240 23.00 -2.11 7.47
C GLN A 240 21.74 -2.31 6.61
N TYR A 241 21.11 -3.49 6.67
CA TYR A 241 19.85 -3.74 5.98
C TYR A 241 18.65 -3.01 6.59
N CYS A 242 18.56 -2.86 7.92
CA CYS A 242 17.53 -2.06 8.58
C CYS A 242 17.59 -0.60 8.11
N VAL A 243 18.80 0.00 8.08
CA VAL A 243 19.01 1.37 7.61
C VAL A 243 18.73 1.48 6.10
N GLY A 244 19.30 0.57 5.29
CA GLY A 244 19.17 0.61 3.84
C GLY A 244 17.74 0.42 3.34
N THR A 245 16.96 -0.43 4.01
CA THR A 245 15.57 -0.76 3.64
C THR A 245 14.51 -0.10 4.51
N ARG A 246 14.93 0.73 5.48
CA ARG A 246 14.05 1.41 6.47
C ARG A 246 13.14 0.46 7.26
N ARG A 247 13.60 -0.77 7.51
CA ARG A 247 12.86 -1.77 8.29
C ARG A 247 13.32 -1.81 9.73
N HIS A 248 12.43 -2.24 10.62
CA HIS A 248 12.69 -2.32 12.06
C HIS A 248 13.82 -3.31 12.37
N SER A 249 14.63 -2.95 13.35
CA SER A 249 15.68 -3.81 13.89
C SER A 249 15.09 -4.85 14.86
N LEU A 250 15.61 -6.07 14.79
CA LEU A 250 15.36 -7.11 15.81
C LEU A 250 16.35 -7.03 16.98
N LEU A 251 17.33 -6.12 16.92
CA LEU A 251 18.29 -5.88 17.99
C LEU A 251 17.74 -4.86 19.00
N THR A 252 18.14 -5.05 20.26
CA THR A 252 17.88 -4.14 21.36
C THR A 252 19.11 -3.30 21.71
N GLN A 253 18.91 -2.19 22.42
CA GLN A 253 20.01 -1.35 22.92
C GLN A 253 21.00 -2.17 23.76
N ALA A 254 20.51 -3.05 24.63
CA ALA A 254 21.36 -3.87 25.50
C ALA A 254 22.30 -4.79 24.69
N GLN A 255 21.80 -5.39 23.60
CA GLN A 255 22.62 -6.23 22.71
C GLN A 255 23.68 -5.41 21.97
N VAL A 256 23.36 -4.18 21.55
CA VAL A 256 24.33 -3.27 20.94
C VAL A 256 25.40 -2.83 21.94
N ASP A 257 25.00 -2.51 23.17
CA ASP A 257 25.93 -2.13 24.24
C ASP A 257 26.87 -3.28 24.61
N GLN A 258 26.39 -4.53 24.57
CA GLN A 258 27.21 -5.73 24.73
C GLN A 258 28.29 -5.85 23.64
N CYS A 259 27.93 -5.65 22.36
CA CYS A 259 28.90 -5.65 21.25
C CYS A 259 30.02 -4.61 21.46
N VAL A 260 29.65 -3.40 21.91
CA VAL A 260 30.59 -2.31 22.17
C VAL A 260 31.45 -2.59 23.41
N GLY A 261 30.83 -3.07 24.49
CA GLY A 261 31.50 -3.43 25.74
C GLY A 261 32.55 -4.51 25.52
N PHE A 262 32.23 -5.54 24.74
CA PHE A 262 33.16 -6.61 24.38
C PHE A 262 34.42 -6.06 23.69
N VAL A 263 34.26 -5.19 22.69
CA VAL A 263 35.40 -4.62 21.94
C VAL A 263 36.23 -3.66 22.81
N LYS A 264 35.60 -2.86 23.67
CA LYS A 264 36.31 -1.89 24.52
C LYS A 264 37.04 -2.53 25.71
N SER A 265 36.54 -3.67 26.21
CA SER A 265 37.09 -4.34 27.40
C SER A 265 38.18 -5.37 27.10
N ASN A 266 38.34 -5.77 25.84
CA ASN A 266 39.28 -6.80 25.42
C ASN A 266 40.30 -6.26 24.41
N GLU A 267 41.50 -6.84 24.39
CA GLU A 267 42.53 -6.54 23.38
C GLU A 267 42.17 -7.21 22.05
N VAL A 268 41.18 -6.66 21.35
CA VAL A 268 40.79 -7.13 20.02
C VAL A 268 41.63 -6.46 18.93
N ASN A 269 41.83 -7.15 17.81
CA ASN A 269 42.58 -6.59 16.68
C ASN A 269 41.79 -5.46 15.98
N ASN A 270 42.48 -4.61 15.20
CA ASN A 270 41.89 -3.48 14.46
C ASN A 270 40.63 -3.86 13.65
N TYR A 271 40.60 -5.03 13.02
CA TYR A 271 39.45 -5.46 12.23
C TYR A 271 38.20 -5.68 13.10
N GLU A 272 38.33 -6.42 14.20
CA GLU A 272 37.21 -6.66 15.13
C GLU A 272 36.77 -5.36 15.84
N ALA A 273 37.73 -4.48 16.15
CA ALA A 273 37.43 -3.18 16.73
C ALA A 273 36.56 -2.31 15.81
N ARG A 274 36.84 -2.33 14.50
CA ARG A 274 36.03 -1.63 13.50
C ARG A 274 34.62 -2.19 13.38
N MET A 275 34.44 -3.50 13.50
CA MET A 275 33.11 -4.12 13.47
C MET A 275 32.25 -3.65 14.65
N GLY A 276 32.80 -3.61 15.87
CA GLY A 276 32.09 -3.06 17.03
C GLY A 276 31.76 -1.57 16.88
N ALA A 277 32.69 -0.78 16.33
CA ALA A 277 32.44 0.63 16.01
C ALA A 277 31.32 0.81 14.98
N GLU A 278 31.28 -0.04 13.95
CA GLU A 278 30.22 -0.05 12.93
C GLU A 278 28.87 -0.47 13.51
N VAL A 279 28.79 -1.46 14.41
CA VAL A 279 27.52 -1.81 15.09
C VAL A 279 26.94 -0.57 15.77
N GLN A 280 27.76 0.13 16.55
CA GLN A 280 27.32 1.34 17.26
C GLN A 280 26.91 2.45 16.30
N LEU A 281 27.67 2.67 15.23
CA LEU A 281 27.38 3.69 14.23
C LEU A 281 26.03 3.42 13.55
N TYR A 282 25.81 2.22 13.04
CA TYR A 282 24.56 1.89 12.35
C TYR A 282 23.36 1.87 13.30
N TRP A 283 23.57 1.58 14.58
CA TRP A 283 22.53 1.73 15.60
C TRP A 283 22.16 3.21 15.84
N ILE A 284 23.15 4.12 15.86
CA ILE A 284 22.89 5.56 15.91
C ILE A 284 22.11 5.99 14.67
N ILE A 285 22.54 5.55 13.47
CA ILE A 285 21.83 5.86 12.22
C ILE A 285 20.39 5.37 12.28
N TYR A 286 20.17 4.12 12.67
CA TYR A 286 18.83 3.53 12.79
C TYR A 286 17.93 4.34 13.73
N ASN A 287 18.38 4.62 14.95
CA ASN A 287 17.56 5.31 15.94
C ASN A 287 17.34 6.80 15.66
N LYS A 288 18.32 7.47 15.05
CA LYS A 288 18.27 8.93 14.86
C LYS A 288 17.81 9.35 13.47
N CYS A 289 18.04 8.52 12.44
CA CYS A 289 17.68 8.81 11.05
C CYS A 289 16.46 8.01 10.53
N GLY A 290 15.95 7.06 11.31
CA GLY A 290 14.78 6.23 10.99
C GLY A 290 13.42 6.83 11.38
N ILE A 291 13.39 7.97 12.08
CA ILE A 291 12.16 8.61 12.60
C ILE A 291 11.61 9.63 11.60
N ALA A 292 10.29 9.82 11.54
CA ALA A 292 9.59 10.77 10.66
C ALA A 292 10.04 12.24 10.83
N GLN A 293 10.64 12.61 11.96
CA GLN A 293 11.32 13.90 12.15
C GLN A 293 12.70 13.70 12.75
N VAL A 294 13.74 14.04 11.97
CA VAL A 294 15.13 13.93 12.40
C VAL A 294 15.57 15.19 13.15
N ASP A 295 15.97 15.03 14.41
CA ASP A 295 16.72 16.05 15.15
C ASP A 295 18.16 16.09 14.63
N LEU A 296 18.41 16.98 13.65
CA LEU A 296 19.72 17.10 13.02
C LEU A 296 20.82 17.52 14.00
N ALA A 297 20.50 18.36 15.00
CA ALA A 297 21.46 18.83 15.98
C ALA A 297 21.85 17.70 16.95
N GLY A 298 20.87 16.99 17.52
CA GLY A 298 21.12 15.84 18.37
C GLY A 298 21.81 14.69 17.63
N THR A 299 21.49 14.48 16.35
CA THR A 299 22.17 13.48 15.50
C THR A 299 23.63 13.85 15.29
N LYS A 300 23.93 15.11 14.96
CA LYS A 300 25.31 15.59 14.80
C LYS A 300 26.13 15.42 16.09
N LEU A 301 25.55 15.75 17.24
CA LEU A 301 26.20 15.54 18.54
C LEU A 301 26.50 14.07 18.81
N ALA A 302 25.54 13.17 18.54
CA ALA A 302 25.73 11.74 18.72
C ALA A 302 26.84 11.18 17.81
N LEU A 303 26.89 11.60 16.55
CA LEU A 303 27.94 11.20 15.60
C LEU A 303 29.31 11.74 16.02
N GLN A 304 29.38 12.97 16.52
CA GLN A 304 30.62 13.55 17.06
C GLN A 304 31.11 12.79 18.29
N ALA A 305 30.23 12.44 19.22
CA ALA A 305 30.58 11.64 20.39
C ALA A 305 31.11 10.25 19.96
N TRP A 306 30.43 9.59 19.02
CA TRP A 306 30.89 8.34 18.44
C TRP A 306 32.27 8.46 17.79
N GLN A 307 32.52 9.53 17.02
CA GLN A 307 33.83 9.75 16.40
C GLN A 307 34.94 9.91 17.43
N GLN A 308 34.69 10.63 18.53
CA GLN A 308 35.66 10.79 19.62
C GLN A 308 35.97 9.45 20.29
N ASP A 309 34.95 8.64 20.56
CA ASP A 309 35.08 7.31 21.16
C ASP A 309 35.96 6.37 20.32
N TRP A 310 35.92 6.51 19.00
CA TRP A 310 36.62 5.62 18.05
C TRP A 310 37.76 6.30 17.29
N MET A 311 38.23 7.46 17.76
CA MET A 311 39.17 8.32 17.01
C MET A 311 40.47 7.59 16.65
N VAL A 312 40.94 6.65 17.48
CA VAL A 312 42.12 5.83 17.19
C VAL A 312 41.97 5.05 15.89
N LEU A 313 40.77 4.51 15.61
CA LEU A 313 40.52 3.72 14.41
C LEU A 313 40.58 4.54 13.11
N PHE A 314 40.48 5.87 13.18
CA PHE A 314 40.61 6.74 12.01
C PHE A 314 42.07 6.84 11.51
N HIS A 315 43.04 6.56 12.38
CA HIS A 315 44.46 6.55 12.06
C HIS A 315 45.01 5.17 11.72
N GLU A 316 44.21 4.12 11.94
CA GLU A 316 44.56 2.75 11.64
C GLU A 316 44.45 2.41 10.14
N PRO A 317 45.18 1.39 9.64
CA PRO A 317 45.02 0.93 8.27
C PRO A 317 43.57 0.54 7.96
N ARG A 318 43.13 0.87 6.75
CA ARG A 318 41.77 0.61 6.24
C ARG A 318 40.65 1.40 6.94
N SER A 319 40.99 2.53 7.58
CA SER A 319 39.99 3.40 8.23
C SER A 319 39.01 4.06 7.26
N GLN A 320 39.30 4.12 5.95
CA GLN A 320 38.45 4.77 4.96
C GLN A 320 37.01 4.22 4.94
N PHE A 321 36.81 2.93 5.20
CA PHE A 321 35.46 2.33 5.19
C PHE A 321 34.63 2.78 6.40
N LEU A 322 35.28 2.92 7.55
CA LEU A 322 34.67 3.50 8.75
C LEU A 322 34.35 4.98 8.54
N GLN A 323 35.26 5.72 7.90
CA GLN A 323 35.05 7.13 7.51
C GLN A 323 33.87 7.28 6.53
N MET A 324 33.75 6.38 5.55
CA MET A 324 32.62 6.35 4.61
C MET A 324 31.30 6.13 5.36
N GLY A 325 31.24 5.19 6.30
CA GLY A 325 30.07 4.98 7.15
C GLY A 325 29.70 6.23 7.95
N PHE A 326 30.70 6.92 8.51
CA PHE A 326 30.49 8.16 9.27
C PHE A 326 29.92 9.29 8.40
N HIS A 327 30.48 9.52 7.21
CA HIS A 327 29.97 10.52 6.28
C HIS A 327 28.60 10.13 5.71
N PHE A 328 28.35 8.83 5.50
CA PHE A 328 27.05 8.32 5.09
C PHE A 328 25.97 8.62 6.14
N ALA A 329 26.29 8.47 7.44
CA ALA A 329 25.38 8.83 8.52
C ALA A 329 24.96 10.31 8.47
N HIS A 330 25.92 11.21 8.27
CA HIS A 330 25.64 12.64 8.10
C HIS A 330 24.81 12.91 6.85
N LEU A 331 25.17 12.33 5.71
CA LEU A 331 24.45 12.50 4.46
C LEU A 331 22.99 12.05 4.60
N LEU A 332 22.74 10.91 5.23
CA LEU A 332 21.40 10.39 5.46
C LEU A 332 20.57 11.28 6.39
N ALA A 333 21.17 11.76 7.49
CA ALA A 333 20.52 12.69 8.42
C ALA A 333 20.10 14.00 7.74
N HIS A 334 20.97 14.56 6.88
CA HIS A 334 20.65 15.73 6.08
C HIS A 334 19.53 15.45 5.08
N CYS A 335 19.57 14.33 4.35
CA CYS A 335 18.51 13.95 3.42
C CYS A 335 17.13 13.84 4.11
N GLN A 336 17.07 13.26 5.31
CA GLN A 336 15.82 13.09 6.04
C GLN A 336 15.28 14.42 6.62
N SER A 337 16.16 15.35 7.02
CA SER A 337 15.76 16.69 7.48
C SER A 337 15.02 17.51 6.40
N LEU A 338 15.22 17.18 5.13
CA LEU A 338 14.56 17.82 3.99
C LEU A 338 13.17 17.25 3.68
N LYS A 339 12.85 16.05 4.16
CA LYS A 339 11.54 15.41 3.93
C LYS A 339 10.44 15.90 4.89
N SER A 340 10.75 16.84 5.79
CA SER A 340 9.78 17.39 6.74
C SER A 340 8.90 18.46 6.07
N PRO A 341 7.55 18.42 6.24
CA PRO A 341 6.60 19.32 5.55
C PRO A 341 6.78 20.81 5.86
N LYS A 342 7.65 21.17 6.81
CA LYS A 342 7.96 22.55 7.21
C LYS A 342 9.36 23.02 6.77
N SER A 343 10.11 22.19 6.06
CA SER A 343 11.53 22.43 5.77
C SER A 343 11.69 23.30 4.52
N VAL A 344 11.99 24.58 4.70
CA VAL A 344 12.55 25.43 3.64
C VAL A 344 14.00 25.04 3.46
N MET A 345 14.37 24.58 2.26
CA MET A 345 15.72 24.09 2.03
C MET A 345 16.77 25.22 2.08
N HIS A 346 17.62 25.18 3.10
CA HIS A 346 18.70 26.16 3.31
C HIS A 346 19.98 25.82 2.53
N SER A 347 20.66 26.85 2.00
CA SER A 347 21.94 26.73 1.28
C SER A 347 23.04 26.00 2.07
N SER A 348 23.02 26.11 3.41
CA SER A 348 23.96 25.41 4.29
C SER A 348 23.77 23.89 4.28
N VAL A 349 22.54 23.38 4.19
CA VAL A 349 22.26 21.93 4.17
C VAL A 349 22.72 21.31 2.85
N LEU A 350 22.47 22.00 1.73
CA LEU A 350 22.97 21.58 0.42
C LEU A 350 24.49 21.46 0.38
N LYS A 351 25.20 22.44 0.96
CA LYS A 351 26.66 22.44 1.06
C LYS A 351 27.18 21.22 1.80
N GLU A 352 26.58 20.88 2.94
CA GLU A 352 26.97 19.70 3.73
C GLU A 352 26.69 18.40 2.97
N MET A 353 25.54 18.27 2.30
CA MET A 353 25.21 17.09 1.49
C MET A 353 26.18 16.88 0.33
N ILE A 354 26.53 17.96 -0.39
CA ILE A 354 27.54 17.91 -1.47
C ILE A 354 28.90 17.52 -0.89
N ASN A 355 29.31 18.14 0.22
CA ASN A 355 30.59 17.87 0.86
C ASN A 355 30.73 16.40 1.28
N HIS A 356 29.73 15.86 1.99
CA HIS A 356 29.74 14.46 2.41
C HIS A 356 29.73 13.50 1.21
N SER A 357 28.95 13.79 0.17
CA SER A 357 28.92 12.97 -1.05
C SER A 357 30.28 12.95 -1.75
N LYS A 358 30.94 14.11 -1.90
CA LYS A 358 32.30 14.21 -2.48
C LYS A 358 33.31 13.42 -1.66
N ILE A 359 33.30 13.55 -0.34
CA ILE A 359 34.25 12.86 0.53
C ILE A 359 34.08 11.35 0.42
N ILE A 360 32.85 10.83 0.45
CA ILE A 360 32.58 9.39 0.31
C ILE A 360 33.13 8.86 -1.01
N ILE A 361 32.85 9.55 -2.12
CA ILE A 361 33.29 9.12 -3.46
C ILE A 361 34.82 9.17 -3.58
N ASN A 362 35.46 10.26 -3.14
CA ASN A 362 36.91 10.42 -3.22
C ASN A 362 37.65 9.43 -2.32
N LEU A 363 37.14 9.16 -1.10
CA LEU A 363 37.71 8.15 -0.21
C LEU A 363 37.81 6.78 -0.90
N ALA A 364 36.82 6.39 -1.69
CA ALA A 364 36.86 5.13 -2.43
C ALA A 364 37.84 5.18 -3.62
N ILE A 365 37.79 6.22 -4.44
CA ILE A 365 38.64 6.35 -5.64
C ILE A 365 40.12 6.43 -5.25
N ASP A 366 40.46 7.27 -4.26
CA ASP A 366 41.84 7.56 -3.87
C ASP A 366 42.52 6.41 -3.11
N THR A 367 41.75 5.44 -2.60
CA THR A 367 42.28 4.33 -1.78
C THR A 367 42.10 2.95 -2.44
N THR A 368 41.92 2.93 -3.76
CA THR A 368 41.70 1.70 -4.54
C THR A 368 42.92 0.78 -4.50
N ASP A 369 42.69 -0.50 -4.18
CA ASP A 369 43.70 -1.55 -4.28
C ASP A 369 43.08 -2.91 -4.63
N ASP A 370 43.91 -3.95 -4.73
CA ASP A 370 43.48 -5.31 -5.10
C ASP A 370 42.40 -5.89 -4.17
N ARG A 371 42.24 -5.36 -2.95
CA ARG A 371 41.19 -5.81 -2.02
C ARG A 371 39.86 -5.09 -2.25
N THR A 372 39.82 -4.02 -3.04
CA THR A 372 38.58 -3.27 -3.34
C THR A 372 37.50 -4.17 -3.91
N ARG A 373 37.84 -5.16 -4.74
CA ARG A 373 36.88 -6.14 -5.30
C ARG A 373 36.36 -7.18 -4.31
N HIS A 374 36.85 -7.16 -3.07
CA HIS A 374 36.50 -8.14 -2.03
C HIS A 374 35.77 -7.50 -0.85
N LEU A 375 35.40 -6.22 -0.95
CA LEU A 375 34.64 -5.51 0.07
C LEU A 375 33.21 -6.04 0.15
N THR A 376 32.51 -5.72 1.24
CA THR A 376 31.08 -6.00 1.37
C THR A 376 30.29 -5.13 0.40
N ASP A 377 29.16 -5.64 -0.08
CA ASP A 377 28.37 -4.93 -1.09
C ASP A 377 27.82 -3.59 -0.57
N HIS A 378 27.70 -3.48 0.76
CA HIS A 378 27.29 -2.28 1.47
C HIS A 378 28.18 -1.05 1.15
N ILE A 379 29.48 -1.24 0.90
CA ILE A 379 30.36 -0.14 0.50
C ILE A 379 29.94 0.43 -0.86
N TYR A 380 29.57 -0.43 -1.81
CA TYR A 380 29.09 0.00 -3.11
C TYR A 380 27.70 0.63 -3.03
N HIS A 381 26.85 0.19 -2.08
CA HIS A 381 25.57 0.86 -1.80
C HIS A 381 25.77 2.30 -1.32
N ILE A 382 26.68 2.52 -0.37
CA ILE A 382 27.00 3.86 0.15
C ILE A 382 27.49 4.78 -0.99
N LEU A 383 28.36 4.26 -1.86
CA LEU A 383 28.89 5.00 -3.01
C LEU A 383 27.80 5.35 -4.02
N SER A 384 26.95 4.38 -4.35
CA SER A 384 25.83 4.57 -5.28
C SER A 384 24.83 5.58 -4.72
N PHE A 385 24.50 5.49 -3.43
CA PHE A 385 23.63 6.44 -2.75
C PHE A 385 24.20 7.86 -2.78
N SER A 386 25.50 8.01 -2.52
CA SER A 386 26.17 9.30 -2.55
C SER A 386 26.20 9.91 -3.95
N ALA A 387 26.44 9.10 -4.97
CA ALA A 387 26.43 9.53 -6.36
C ALA A 387 25.04 9.97 -6.82
N LEU A 388 24.00 9.16 -6.58
CA LEU A 388 22.62 9.47 -6.92
C LEU A 388 22.12 10.72 -6.18
N THR A 389 22.49 10.88 -4.90
CA THR A 389 22.18 12.08 -4.11
C THR A 389 22.84 13.31 -4.73
N LEU A 390 24.10 13.21 -5.13
CA LEU A 390 24.82 14.31 -5.77
C LEU A 390 24.20 14.68 -7.13
N CYS A 391 23.86 13.71 -7.98
CA CYS A 391 23.18 13.94 -9.27
C CYS A 391 21.89 14.72 -9.08
N ARG A 392 21.08 14.34 -8.10
CA ARG A 392 19.80 14.97 -7.81
C ARG A 392 19.96 16.38 -7.29
N ILE A 393 20.89 16.61 -6.37
CA ILE A 393 21.17 17.96 -5.86
C ILE A 393 21.59 18.88 -7.01
N VAL A 394 22.49 18.40 -7.88
CA VAL A 394 22.96 19.18 -9.04
C VAL A 394 21.81 19.48 -9.98
N HIS A 395 21.00 18.48 -10.33
CA HIS A 395 19.85 18.64 -11.23
C HIS A 395 18.78 19.59 -10.66
N THR A 396 18.31 19.37 -9.44
CA THR A 396 17.19 20.12 -8.84
C THR A 396 17.58 21.56 -8.47
N TYR A 397 18.86 21.82 -8.13
CA TYR A 397 19.29 23.11 -7.58
C TYR A 397 20.39 23.81 -8.40
N GLU A 398 20.56 23.45 -9.67
CA GLU A 398 21.61 23.95 -10.55
C GLU A 398 21.74 25.48 -10.54
N SER A 399 20.64 26.21 -10.67
CA SER A 399 20.63 27.68 -10.69
C SER A 399 21.14 28.29 -9.38
N LYS A 400 20.75 27.72 -8.23
CA LYS A 400 21.19 28.16 -6.90
C LYS A 400 22.65 27.82 -6.65
N LEU A 401 23.12 26.67 -7.13
CA LEU A 401 24.51 26.24 -7.03
C LEU A 401 25.43 27.14 -7.85
N ARG A 402 25.05 27.46 -9.09
CA ARG A 402 25.78 28.42 -9.95
C ARG A 402 25.83 29.81 -9.33
N ALA A 403 24.71 30.29 -8.77
CA ALA A 403 24.66 31.58 -8.05
C ALA A 403 25.54 31.60 -6.78
N ALA A 404 25.78 30.44 -6.18
CA ALA A 404 26.67 30.25 -5.03
C ALA A 404 28.13 29.91 -5.43
N ASN A 405 28.51 30.08 -6.70
CA ASN A 405 29.84 29.79 -7.26
C ASN A 405 30.28 28.31 -7.13
N TYR A 406 29.36 27.35 -7.13
CA TYR A 406 29.71 25.93 -7.29
C TYR A 406 29.95 25.59 -8.77
N ASP A 407 31.02 24.85 -9.03
CA ASP A 407 31.27 24.24 -10.34
C ASP A 407 30.46 22.94 -10.46
N THR A 408 29.29 23.03 -11.10
CA THR A 408 28.42 21.88 -11.37
C THR A 408 29.08 20.85 -12.29
N THR A 409 30.01 21.29 -13.14
CA THR A 409 30.75 20.40 -14.06
C THR A 409 31.78 19.56 -13.30
N GLU A 410 32.42 20.13 -12.27
CA GLU A 410 33.31 19.37 -11.38
C GLU A 410 32.54 18.26 -10.65
N LEU A 411 31.32 18.56 -10.18
CA LEU A 411 30.47 17.59 -9.49
C LEU A 411 30.03 16.44 -10.44
N ASP A 412 29.61 16.78 -11.66
CA ASP A 412 29.28 15.80 -12.69
C ASP A 412 30.48 14.91 -13.04
N ASN A 413 31.67 15.50 -13.15
CA ASN A 413 32.91 14.77 -13.39
C ASN A 413 33.25 13.77 -12.27
N ILE A 414 32.98 14.11 -11.00
CA ILE A 414 33.21 13.20 -9.86
C ILE A 414 32.31 11.97 -9.96
N VAL A 415 31.01 12.16 -10.27
CA VAL A 415 30.08 11.05 -10.48
C VAL A 415 30.51 10.20 -11.67
N PHE A 416 30.88 10.84 -12.79
CA PHE A 416 31.33 10.14 -13.99
C PHE A 416 32.61 9.32 -13.75
N LYS A 417 33.55 9.85 -12.95
CA LYS A 417 34.74 9.10 -12.52
C LYS A 417 34.38 7.87 -11.70
N LEU A 418 33.44 7.99 -10.76
CA LEU A 418 32.96 6.85 -9.97
C LEU A 418 32.32 5.76 -10.85
N ILE A 419 31.48 6.15 -11.81
CA ILE A 419 30.84 5.20 -12.76
C ILE A 419 31.90 4.41 -13.52
N ASN A 420 32.92 5.08 -14.05
CA ASN A 420 34.01 4.40 -14.76
C ASN A 420 34.82 3.51 -13.82
N TRP A 421 35.07 3.97 -12.59
CA TRP A 421 35.76 3.19 -11.58
C TRP A 421 35.00 1.91 -11.22
N PHE A 422 33.68 1.95 -11.05
CA PHE A 422 32.86 0.75 -10.81
C PHE A 422 33.04 -0.33 -11.88
N LYS A 423 33.17 0.07 -13.16
CA LYS A 423 33.41 -0.84 -14.29
C LYS A 423 34.80 -1.48 -14.30
N THR A 424 35.71 -1.04 -13.43
CA THR A 424 37.04 -1.65 -13.26
C THR A 424 37.07 -2.73 -12.16
N ILE A 425 35.98 -2.89 -11.40
CA ILE A 425 35.96 -3.74 -10.20
C ILE A 425 35.42 -5.13 -10.53
N GLY A 426 36.34 -6.06 -10.77
CA GLY A 426 36.02 -7.47 -10.90
C GLY A 426 35.43 -7.84 -12.27
N LEU A 427 34.57 -8.86 -12.27
CA LEU A 427 33.87 -9.31 -13.48
C LEU A 427 32.54 -8.56 -13.64
N PRO A 428 31.96 -8.51 -14.85
CA PRO A 428 30.61 -8.00 -15.10
C PRO A 428 29.50 -8.47 -14.13
N CYS A 429 29.61 -9.68 -13.57
CA CYS A 429 28.64 -10.20 -12.59
C CYS A 429 28.82 -9.63 -11.17
N HIS A 430 29.79 -8.75 -10.95
CA HIS A 430 30.08 -8.15 -9.65
C HIS A 430 29.11 -7.00 -9.35
N ALA A 431 28.71 -6.86 -8.07
CA ALA A 431 27.73 -5.85 -7.64
C ALA A 431 28.12 -4.42 -8.06
N ALA A 432 29.42 -4.09 -8.06
CA ALA A 432 29.92 -2.79 -8.52
C ALA A 432 29.55 -2.48 -9.98
N HIS A 433 29.63 -3.45 -10.90
CA HIS A 433 29.25 -3.24 -12.31
C HIS A 433 27.75 -2.94 -12.41
N ILE A 434 26.93 -3.77 -11.76
CA ILE A 434 25.48 -3.61 -11.73
C ILE A 434 25.14 -2.21 -11.20
N LEU A 435 25.62 -1.85 -10.02
CA LEU A 435 25.37 -0.54 -9.41
C LEU A 435 25.93 0.62 -10.25
N GLY A 436 27.07 0.44 -10.91
CA GLY A 436 27.64 1.43 -11.81
C GLY A 436 26.77 1.70 -13.04
N ASP A 437 26.16 0.67 -13.60
CA ASP A 437 25.21 0.82 -14.71
C ASP A 437 23.91 1.51 -14.24
N ILE A 438 23.44 1.24 -13.02
CA ILE A 438 22.30 1.96 -12.41
C ILE A 438 22.59 3.45 -12.28
N VAL A 439 23.74 3.77 -11.67
CA VAL A 439 24.15 5.16 -11.44
C VAL A 439 24.36 5.86 -12.78
N TYR A 440 24.93 5.18 -13.78
CA TYR A 440 25.10 5.72 -15.13
C TYR A 440 23.77 6.04 -15.81
N ALA A 441 22.80 5.12 -15.79
CA ALA A 441 21.50 5.32 -16.39
C ALA A 441 20.77 6.54 -15.77
N GLN A 442 20.80 6.65 -14.43
CA GLN A 442 20.22 7.81 -13.73
C GLN A 442 21.00 9.10 -14.00
N PHE A 443 22.34 9.04 -14.06
CA PHE A 443 23.16 10.18 -14.40
C PHE A 443 22.85 10.70 -15.80
N GLN A 444 22.73 9.83 -16.80
CA GLN A 444 22.35 10.21 -18.17
C GLN A 444 20.94 10.82 -18.23
N LYS A 445 19.97 10.25 -17.50
CA LYS A 445 18.60 10.79 -17.42
C LYS A 445 18.59 12.22 -16.87
N LEU A 446 19.37 12.47 -15.81
CA LEU A 446 19.39 13.76 -15.11
C LEU A 446 20.34 14.80 -15.74
N ARG A 447 21.37 14.35 -16.47
CA ARG A 447 22.45 15.19 -17.06
C ARG A 447 22.73 14.84 -18.54
N PRO A 448 21.74 14.97 -19.44
CA PRO A 448 21.89 14.55 -20.85
C PRO A 448 22.91 15.36 -21.65
N GLU A 449 23.18 16.60 -21.25
CA GLU A 449 24.08 17.53 -21.97
C GLU A 449 25.55 17.44 -21.52
N PHE A 450 25.86 16.58 -20.54
CA PHE A 450 27.21 16.47 -20.00
C PHE A 450 28.19 15.92 -21.03
N GLN A 451 29.27 16.67 -21.30
CA GLN A 451 30.41 16.20 -22.09
C GLN A 451 31.62 16.02 -21.17
N PRO A 452 32.25 14.82 -21.13
CA PRO A 452 33.38 14.57 -20.26
C PRO A 452 34.55 15.49 -20.61
N SER A 453 35.10 16.17 -19.60
CA SER A 453 36.12 17.21 -19.78
C SER A 453 37.49 16.66 -20.23
N THR A 454 37.65 15.34 -20.36
CA THR A 454 38.88 14.69 -20.84
C THR A 454 38.60 13.25 -21.30
N PRO A 455 39.06 12.81 -22.48
CA PRO A 455 39.06 11.39 -22.83
C PRO A 455 40.22 10.70 -22.11
N ILE A 456 40.01 10.23 -20.88
CA ILE A 456 40.99 9.37 -20.19
C ILE A 456 40.71 7.91 -20.56
N VAL A 457 41.00 7.56 -21.82
CA VAL A 457 41.28 6.18 -22.23
C VAL A 457 42.42 6.23 -23.24
N SER A 458 43.67 6.23 -22.74
CA SER A 458 44.83 5.88 -23.59
C SER A 458 46.11 5.48 -22.83
N ARG A 459 46.08 5.22 -21.52
CA ARG A 459 47.32 4.85 -20.79
C ARG A 459 47.32 3.57 -19.95
N ILE A 460 46.23 2.81 -19.89
CA ILE A 460 46.23 1.52 -19.15
C ILE A 460 45.98 0.31 -20.09
N LEU A 461 45.63 0.53 -21.35
CA LEU A 461 45.35 -0.56 -22.31
C LEU A 461 46.55 -1.02 -23.15
N SER A 462 47.79 -0.64 -22.83
CA SER A 462 48.96 -1.02 -23.66
C SER A 462 49.75 -2.25 -23.18
N GLU A 463 49.18 -3.14 -22.36
CA GLU A 463 49.86 -4.38 -21.94
C GLU A 463 49.06 -5.67 -22.19
N ASN A 464 48.16 -5.69 -23.19
CA ASN A 464 47.64 -6.95 -23.73
C ASN A 464 47.49 -6.88 -25.25
N PRO A 465 48.49 -7.33 -26.04
CA PRO A 465 48.38 -7.38 -27.48
C PRO A 465 47.53 -8.59 -27.86
N GLY A 466 46.21 -8.42 -27.93
CA GLY A 466 45.34 -9.51 -28.36
C GLY A 466 43.83 -9.27 -28.35
N ALA A 467 43.33 -8.07 -28.03
CA ALA A 467 41.89 -7.81 -28.08
C ALA A 467 41.61 -6.53 -28.88
N ASP A 468 41.14 -6.73 -30.10
CA ASP A 468 40.66 -5.70 -31.02
C ASP A 468 39.25 -5.31 -30.55
N TYR A 469 39.13 -4.24 -29.76
CA TYR A 469 37.83 -3.70 -29.36
C TYR A 469 37.56 -2.42 -30.14
N ASN A 470 36.65 -2.53 -31.11
CA ASN A 470 36.15 -1.41 -31.91
C ASN A 470 35.42 -0.40 -31.01
N SER A 471 35.70 0.88 -31.25
CA SER A 471 35.14 2.03 -30.53
C SER A 471 33.64 2.28 -30.81
N GLU A 472 32.98 1.41 -31.57
CA GLU A 472 31.54 1.45 -31.90
C GLU A 472 30.67 0.57 -30.97
N GLU A 473 31.27 -0.26 -30.10
CA GLU A 473 30.52 -1.06 -29.10
C GLU A 473 30.09 -0.25 -27.86
N LEU A 474 30.34 1.07 -27.86
CA LEU A 474 29.99 2.02 -26.78
C LEU A 474 28.50 2.38 -26.71
N LEU A 475 27.66 1.83 -27.59
CA LEU A 475 26.22 2.01 -27.56
C LEU A 475 25.56 0.73 -27.05
N LEU A 476 25.29 0.68 -25.74
CA LEU A 476 24.33 -0.26 -25.20
C LEU A 476 22.93 0.08 -25.76
N PRO A 477 22.05 -0.93 -25.96
CA PRO A 477 20.67 -0.68 -26.35
C PRO A 477 20.00 0.27 -25.34
N PRO A 478 19.02 1.09 -25.77
CA PRO A 478 18.30 2.01 -24.87
C PRO A 478 17.51 1.31 -23.75
N ASP A 479 17.51 -0.02 -23.70
CA ASP A 479 16.66 -0.84 -22.85
C ASP A 479 17.50 -1.87 -22.06
N LEU A 480 17.75 -1.56 -20.78
CA LEU A 480 18.45 -2.42 -19.81
C LEU A 480 17.68 -3.74 -19.53
N SER A 481 16.43 -3.85 -19.98
CA SER A 481 15.57 -5.04 -19.83
C SER A 481 16.10 -6.28 -20.54
N PHE A 482 16.93 -6.13 -21.59
CA PHE A 482 17.45 -7.26 -22.37
C PHE A 482 18.65 -7.97 -21.74
N LEU A 483 19.42 -7.30 -20.86
CA LEU A 483 20.56 -7.90 -20.17
C LEU A 483 20.17 -8.44 -18.78
N TYR A 484 19.17 -7.83 -18.13
CA TYR A 484 18.65 -8.24 -16.83
C TYR A 484 17.12 -8.02 -16.75
N PRO A 485 16.31 -9.04 -17.09
CA PRO A 485 14.85 -8.88 -17.31
C PRO A 485 14.00 -8.59 -16.07
N ASN A 486 14.61 -8.45 -14.88
CA ASN A 486 13.92 -8.26 -13.60
C ASN A 486 14.46 -7.05 -12.81
N PHE A 487 14.83 -5.98 -13.53
CA PHE A 487 15.50 -4.81 -12.99
C PHE A 487 14.51 -3.66 -12.70
N ILE A 488 14.51 -3.13 -11.46
CA ILE A 488 14.18 -1.73 -11.06
C ILE A 488 14.66 -1.51 -9.62
N GLY A 489 15.16 -0.32 -9.29
CA GLY A 489 15.62 0.07 -7.96
C GLY A 489 15.24 1.51 -7.62
N SER A 490 13.98 1.89 -7.84
CA SER A 490 13.52 3.26 -7.54
C SER A 490 12.99 3.44 -6.12
N GLU A 491 12.67 2.36 -5.37
CA GLU A 491 12.09 2.46 -4.03
C GLU A 491 13.03 3.08 -2.97
N MET A 492 14.35 3.05 -3.17
CA MET A 492 15.30 3.73 -2.27
C MET A 492 15.37 5.25 -2.53
N PHE A 493 14.83 5.72 -3.66
CA PHE A 493 15.08 7.07 -4.15
C PHE A 493 13.84 7.82 -4.65
N ASP A 494 12.68 7.24 -4.90
CA ASP A 494 11.52 8.07 -5.27
C ASP A 494 10.93 8.81 -4.06
N ALA A 495 11.03 10.13 -4.11
CA ALA A 495 10.18 11.03 -3.33
C ALA A 495 9.04 11.61 -4.18
N ASP A 496 9.03 11.37 -5.50
CA ASP A 496 8.02 11.91 -6.42
C ASP A 496 7.62 10.94 -7.55
N ASP A 497 7.84 9.63 -7.42
CA ASP A 497 7.29 8.66 -8.39
C ASP A 497 6.63 7.48 -7.66
N GLU A 498 5.35 7.36 -7.92
CA GLU A 498 4.34 6.73 -7.08
C GLU A 498 4.16 5.25 -7.46
N TYR A 499 5.22 4.42 -7.39
CA TYR A 499 5.15 3.02 -7.84
C TYR A 499 4.45 2.07 -6.83
N PHE A 500 3.26 1.63 -7.26
CA PHE A 500 2.57 0.37 -6.94
C PHE A 500 2.76 -0.26 -5.54
N SER A 501 2.21 0.40 -4.52
CA SER A 501 1.80 -0.28 -3.30
C SER A 501 0.34 -0.72 -3.42
N PRO A 502 -0.01 -1.99 -3.14
CA PRO A 502 -1.41 -2.38 -2.95
C PRO A 502 -2.05 -1.69 -1.73
N ALA A 503 -1.28 -0.91 -0.96
CA ALA A 503 -1.82 0.03 0.02
C ALA A 503 -2.59 1.21 -0.61
N LYS A 504 -2.39 1.53 -1.91
CA LYS A 504 -3.24 2.51 -2.61
C LYS A 504 -4.70 2.03 -2.79
N PHE A 505 -4.97 0.76 -2.47
CA PHE A 505 -6.29 0.16 -2.48
C PHE A 505 -7.00 0.16 -1.12
N TYR A 506 -6.42 0.77 -0.07
CA TYR A 506 -7.01 0.76 1.27
C TYR A 506 -6.93 2.13 1.97
N ASP A 507 -7.92 2.38 2.82
CA ASP A 507 -8.15 3.61 3.60
C ASP A 507 -7.04 3.79 4.66
N GLU A 508 -6.52 5.02 4.80
CA GLU A 508 -5.47 5.44 5.75
C GLU A 508 -5.85 5.24 7.23
N THR A 509 -7.10 4.88 7.53
CA THR A 509 -7.60 4.74 8.90
C THR A 509 -7.51 3.33 9.51
N ARG A 510 -6.98 2.34 8.79
CA ARG A 510 -6.68 0.99 9.35
C ARG A 510 -5.23 0.58 9.08
N PRO A 511 -4.52 -0.08 10.03
CA PRO A 511 -3.17 -0.56 9.79
C PRO A 511 -3.22 -1.61 8.66
N PRO A 512 -2.35 -1.52 7.63
CA PRO A 512 -2.41 -2.40 6.48
C PRO A 512 -2.01 -3.82 6.90
N ILE A 513 -2.94 -4.77 6.78
CA ILE A 513 -2.57 -6.18 6.76
C ILE A 513 -1.63 -6.35 5.57
N HIS A 514 -0.41 -6.80 5.88
CA HIS A 514 0.68 -7.04 4.95
C HIS A 514 0.20 -7.64 3.63
N CYS A 515 0.49 -6.93 2.54
CA CYS A 515 0.25 -7.40 1.18
C CYS A 515 0.72 -8.85 1.01
N LEU A 516 -0.19 -9.76 0.68
CA LEU A 516 0.12 -11.17 0.45
C LEU A 516 0.87 -11.40 -0.87
N ALA A 517 0.94 -10.40 -1.76
CA ALA A 517 1.51 -10.54 -3.11
C ALA A 517 2.95 -11.10 -3.15
N PRO A 518 3.87 -10.73 -2.24
CA PRO A 518 5.21 -11.32 -2.20
C PRO A 518 5.20 -12.83 -1.91
N LEU A 519 4.17 -13.34 -1.21
CA LEU A 519 4.03 -14.76 -0.92
C LEU A 519 3.59 -15.57 -2.17
N ALA A 520 3.06 -14.91 -3.20
CA ALA A 520 2.70 -15.57 -4.47
C ALA A 520 3.94 -16.05 -5.22
N ALA A 521 5.08 -15.38 -5.03
CA ALA A 521 6.36 -15.76 -5.62
C ALA A 521 7.00 -16.99 -4.94
N LEU A 522 6.61 -17.30 -3.70
CA LEU A 522 7.15 -18.45 -2.95
C LEU A 522 6.64 -19.79 -3.48
N SER A 523 5.47 -19.82 -4.13
CA SER A 523 4.90 -21.04 -4.69
C SER A 523 3.87 -20.77 -5.79
N ARG A 524 4.04 -21.42 -6.95
CA ARG A 524 3.06 -21.40 -8.04
C ARG A 524 1.67 -21.91 -7.61
N ARG A 525 1.58 -22.70 -6.53
CA ARG A 525 0.30 -23.16 -5.97
C ARG A 525 -0.39 -22.08 -5.13
N TRP A 526 0.35 -21.13 -4.59
CA TRP A 526 -0.19 -20.04 -3.78
C TRP A 526 -0.57 -18.84 -4.63
N GLN A 527 0.04 -18.67 -5.81
CA GLN A 527 -0.28 -17.60 -6.73
C GLN A 527 -1.79 -17.45 -7.00
N PRO A 528 -2.58 -18.49 -7.31
CA PRO A 528 -4.02 -18.33 -7.55
C PRO A 528 -4.80 -17.89 -6.32
N LEU A 529 -4.39 -18.36 -5.13
CA LEU A 529 -5.05 -18.04 -3.85
C LEU A 529 -4.76 -16.60 -3.43
N ILE A 530 -3.52 -16.17 -3.63
CA ILE A 530 -3.07 -14.82 -3.30
C ILE A 530 -3.60 -13.82 -4.31
N GLU A 531 -3.54 -14.10 -5.61
CA GLU A 531 -4.22 -13.28 -6.61
C GLU A 531 -5.73 -13.22 -6.33
N GLY A 532 -6.33 -14.33 -5.92
CA GLY A 532 -7.72 -14.39 -5.49
C GLY A 532 -8.04 -13.47 -4.31
N ALA A 533 -7.12 -13.34 -3.34
CA ALA A 533 -7.28 -12.44 -2.20
C ALA A 533 -6.97 -10.97 -2.55
N SER A 534 -5.90 -10.73 -3.31
CA SER A 534 -5.40 -9.38 -3.64
C SER A 534 -6.27 -8.64 -4.64
N PHE A 535 -6.87 -9.33 -5.62
CA PHE A 535 -7.73 -8.70 -6.64
C PHE A 535 -9.22 -8.80 -6.31
N ARG A 536 -9.57 -9.23 -5.09
CA ARG A 536 -10.96 -9.34 -4.65
C ARG A 536 -11.62 -7.98 -4.50
N GLU A 537 -10.88 -6.99 -4.00
CA GLU A 537 -11.36 -5.64 -3.75
C GLU A 537 -10.35 -4.63 -4.32
N LEU A 538 -10.81 -3.70 -5.14
CA LEU A 538 -9.96 -2.69 -5.80
C LEU A 538 -10.51 -1.29 -5.57
N LYS A 539 -9.72 -0.39 -5.01
CA LYS A 539 -9.95 1.07 -5.02
C LYS A 539 -9.16 1.82 -6.12
N LEU A 540 -9.84 2.28 -7.15
CA LEU A 540 -9.23 2.87 -8.34
C LEU A 540 -9.48 4.39 -8.43
N ASN A 541 -8.64 5.07 -9.19
CA ASN A 541 -8.77 6.46 -9.63
C ASN A 541 -8.31 6.54 -11.10
N SER A 542 -8.42 7.70 -11.74
CA SER A 542 -8.03 7.88 -13.15
C SER A 542 -6.63 7.35 -13.46
N GLU A 543 -5.62 7.76 -12.69
CA GLU A 543 -4.21 7.40 -12.90
C GLU A 543 -3.97 5.89 -12.75
N SER A 544 -4.52 5.28 -11.69
CA SER A 544 -4.36 3.84 -11.45
C SER A 544 -5.06 2.97 -12.49
N VAL A 545 -6.15 3.47 -13.11
CA VAL A 545 -6.81 2.80 -14.24
C VAL A 545 -5.92 2.79 -15.46
N PHE A 546 -5.37 3.95 -15.87
CA PHE A 546 -4.45 4.02 -17.01
C PHE A 546 -3.22 3.15 -16.77
N HIS A 547 -2.63 3.23 -15.59
CA HIS A 547 -1.50 2.38 -15.21
C HIS A 547 -1.84 0.88 -15.30
N ALA A 548 -3.03 0.47 -14.85
CA ALA A 548 -3.47 -0.93 -14.94
C ALA A 548 -3.63 -1.41 -16.39
N ILE A 549 -4.04 -0.52 -17.31
CA ILE A 549 -4.18 -0.80 -18.74
C ILE A 549 -2.81 -0.89 -19.41
N GLU A 550 -1.96 0.13 -19.23
CA GLU A 550 -0.64 0.21 -19.86
C GLU A 550 0.25 -0.98 -19.49
N ASN A 551 0.17 -1.43 -18.23
CA ASN A 551 0.96 -2.53 -17.71
C ASN A 551 0.25 -3.90 -17.75
N ASN A 552 -0.95 -3.97 -18.36
CA ASN A 552 -1.75 -5.20 -18.48
C ASN A 552 -1.93 -5.96 -17.14
N ILE A 553 -2.21 -5.22 -16.06
CA ILE A 553 -2.23 -5.76 -14.70
C ILE A 553 -3.49 -6.61 -14.46
N LEU A 554 -4.64 -6.12 -14.92
CA LEU A 554 -5.95 -6.73 -14.73
C LEU A 554 -6.26 -7.74 -15.85
N THR A 555 -5.53 -8.84 -15.88
CA THR A 555 -5.79 -9.94 -16.82
C THR A 555 -7.19 -10.54 -16.60
N PRO A 556 -7.79 -11.21 -17.62
CA PRO A 556 -9.12 -11.85 -17.48
C PRO A 556 -9.23 -12.79 -16.26
N ARG A 557 -8.13 -13.48 -15.92
CA ARG A 557 -8.06 -14.32 -14.73
C ARG A 557 -8.17 -13.51 -13.44
N ARG A 558 -7.46 -12.39 -13.33
CA ARG A 558 -7.49 -11.54 -12.12
C ARG A 558 -8.84 -10.83 -11.99
N LEU A 559 -9.41 -10.38 -13.10
CA LEU A 559 -10.77 -9.85 -13.17
C LEU A 559 -11.82 -10.85 -12.68
N SER A 560 -11.62 -12.16 -12.87
CA SER A 560 -12.55 -13.19 -12.37
C SER A 560 -12.63 -13.29 -10.83
N TYR A 561 -11.61 -12.80 -10.12
CA TYR A 561 -11.58 -12.77 -8.66
C TYR A 561 -12.29 -11.56 -8.06
N LEU A 562 -12.58 -10.55 -8.88
CA LEU A 562 -13.13 -9.28 -8.44
C LEU A 562 -14.50 -9.44 -7.78
N ARG A 563 -14.69 -8.81 -6.63
CA ARG A 563 -15.95 -8.78 -5.87
C ARG A 563 -16.36 -7.36 -5.50
N ARG A 564 -15.41 -6.43 -5.39
CA ARG A 564 -15.70 -5.02 -5.11
C ARG A 564 -14.75 -4.09 -5.85
N VAL A 565 -15.28 -3.01 -6.41
CA VAL A 565 -14.53 -1.92 -7.02
C VAL A 565 -15.02 -0.62 -6.42
N ASP A 566 -14.14 0.19 -5.84
CA ASP A 566 -14.43 1.55 -5.42
C ASP A 566 -13.65 2.52 -6.33
N TYR A 567 -14.30 3.31 -7.16
CA TYR A 567 -13.64 4.32 -8.00
C TYR A 567 -13.79 5.71 -7.40
N ALA A 568 -12.70 6.46 -7.24
CA ALA A 568 -12.70 7.83 -6.77
C ALA A 568 -12.30 8.80 -7.89
N PHE A 569 -13.15 9.79 -8.16
CA PHE A 569 -12.76 10.92 -9.00
C PHE A 569 -11.75 11.82 -8.27
N PRO A 570 -10.78 12.44 -8.98
CA PRO A 570 -9.87 13.39 -8.37
C PRO A 570 -10.63 14.62 -7.85
N PRO A 571 -10.16 15.28 -6.77
CA PRO A 571 -10.71 16.55 -6.35
C PRO A 571 -10.45 17.62 -7.43
N PRO A 572 -11.34 18.62 -7.60
CA PRO A 572 -11.09 19.69 -8.57
C PRO A 572 -9.84 20.50 -8.18
N ASP A 573 -8.95 20.69 -9.15
CA ASP A 573 -7.76 21.54 -9.01
C ASP A 573 -8.10 22.99 -9.44
N GLU A 574 -7.78 23.99 -8.60
CA GLU A 574 -7.97 25.41 -8.92
C GLU A 574 -6.93 25.92 -9.94
N GLU A 575 -5.76 25.27 -10.05
CA GLU A 575 -4.67 25.66 -10.97
C GLU A 575 -4.83 25.05 -12.38
N HIS A 576 -5.51 23.92 -12.50
CA HIS A 576 -5.80 23.22 -13.75
C HIS A 576 -7.31 22.93 -13.86
N PRO A 577 -8.12 23.86 -14.40
CA PRO A 577 -9.53 23.58 -14.62
C PRO A 577 -9.66 22.33 -15.51
N PRO A 578 -10.61 21.43 -15.23
CA PRO A 578 -10.83 20.25 -16.07
C PRO A 578 -10.95 20.69 -17.52
N THR A 579 -10.07 20.14 -18.34
CA THR A 579 -9.97 20.43 -19.76
C THR A 579 -11.35 20.27 -20.42
N VAL A 580 -11.65 21.13 -21.39
CA VAL A 580 -12.93 21.25 -22.14
C VAL A 580 -13.36 19.97 -22.89
N GLY A 581 -12.69 18.83 -22.69
CA GLY A 581 -13.10 17.53 -23.19
C GLY A 581 -13.94 16.75 -22.17
N PRO A 582 -14.75 15.77 -22.59
CA PRO A 582 -15.54 14.97 -21.67
C PRO A 582 -14.60 14.17 -20.73
N GLU A 583 -14.48 14.58 -19.46
CA GLU A 583 -13.81 13.86 -18.34
C GLU A 583 -14.14 12.35 -18.20
N ILE A 584 -15.18 11.85 -18.88
CA ILE A 584 -15.50 10.42 -19.00
C ILE A 584 -14.35 9.70 -19.74
N ASP A 585 -13.65 10.38 -20.65
CA ASP A 585 -12.49 9.85 -21.39
C ASP A 585 -11.18 9.90 -20.58
N THR A 586 -11.10 10.65 -19.48
CA THR A 586 -9.88 10.78 -18.67
C THR A 586 -9.74 9.70 -17.60
N GLY A 587 -10.39 8.54 -17.73
CA GLY A 587 -10.13 7.36 -16.90
C GLY A 587 -11.35 6.50 -16.58
N PHE A 588 -12.55 7.08 -16.58
CA PHE A 588 -13.78 6.34 -16.24
C PHE A 588 -14.23 5.40 -17.37
N MET A 589 -14.25 5.83 -18.64
CA MET A 589 -14.49 4.93 -19.79
C MET A 589 -13.47 3.80 -19.91
N PRO A 590 -12.16 4.07 -19.78
CA PRO A 590 -11.16 3.01 -19.67
C PRO A 590 -11.50 1.97 -18.58
N LEU A 591 -11.98 2.41 -17.40
CA LEU A 591 -12.44 1.51 -16.34
C LEU A 591 -13.65 0.69 -16.78
N LEU A 592 -14.69 1.30 -17.36
CA LEU A 592 -15.86 0.56 -17.83
C LEU A 592 -15.45 -0.52 -18.86
N ARG A 593 -14.53 -0.19 -19.78
CA ARG A 593 -13.98 -1.15 -20.75
C ARG A 593 -13.18 -2.28 -20.11
N LEU A 594 -12.53 -2.05 -18.98
CA LEU A 594 -11.88 -3.11 -18.19
C LEU A 594 -12.91 -4.00 -17.48
N LEU A 595 -13.93 -3.41 -16.86
CA LEU A 595 -14.98 -4.16 -16.17
C LEU A 595 -15.82 -5.00 -17.16
N ALA A 596 -15.95 -4.56 -18.40
CA ALA A 596 -16.58 -5.34 -19.47
C ALA A 596 -15.82 -6.63 -19.84
N GLN A 597 -14.54 -6.74 -19.48
CA GLN A 597 -13.71 -7.92 -19.74
C GLN A 597 -13.81 -8.97 -18.63
N ILE A 598 -14.60 -8.74 -17.58
CA ILE A 598 -14.80 -9.71 -16.50
C ILE A 598 -15.46 -10.96 -17.10
N PRO A 599 -14.88 -12.16 -16.92
CA PRO A 599 -15.47 -13.39 -17.45
C PRO A 599 -16.89 -13.60 -16.94
N LEU A 600 -17.82 -13.92 -17.85
CA LEU A 600 -19.19 -14.24 -17.51
C LEU A 600 -19.26 -15.43 -16.53
N GLN A 601 -19.96 -15.23 -15.42
CA GLN A 601 -20.28 -16.30 -14.47
C GLN A 601 -21.79 -16.47 -14.31
N GLU A 602 -22.17 -17.56 -13.65
CA GLU A 602 -23.57 -17.95 -13.45
C GLU A 602 -24.38 -16.89 -12.68
N GLU A 603 -23.74 -16.14 -11.78
CA GLU A 603 -24.31 -14.99 -11.06
C GLU A 603 -23.40 -13.75 -11.19
N PRO A 604 -23.93 -12.52 -11.19
CA PRO A 604 -23.12 -11.31 -11.09
C PRO A 604 -22.58 -11.19 -9.66
N LEU A 605 -21.29 -10.91 -9.50
CA LEU A 605 -20.61 -10.98 -8.19
C LEU A 605 -19.95 -9.67 -7.76
N VAL A 606 -19.99 -8.62 -8.59
CA VAL A 606 -19.18 -7.41 -8.40
C VAL A 606 -20.02 -6.25 -7.87
N ASP A 607 -19.60 -5.69 -6.75
CA ASP A 607 -20.10 -4.43 -6.20
C ASP A 607 -19.25 -3.27 -6.76
N PHE A 608 -19.87 -2.34 -7.49
CA PHE A 608 -19.19 -1.19 -8.06
C PHE A 608 -19.65 0.11 -7.40
N ASN A 609 -18.77 0.72 -6.63
CA ASN A 609 -19.00 1.97 -5.94
C ASN A 609 -18.20 3.09 -6.62
N VAL A 610 -18.81 4.24 -6.80
CA VAL A 610 -18.21 5.43 -7.39
C VAL A 610 -18.37 6.57 -6.39
N ASN A 611 -17.25 7.13 -5.97
CA ASN A 611 -17.19 8.22 -5.00
C ASN A 611 -16.71 9.50 -5.71
N ILE A 612 -17.45 10.58 -5.50
CA ILE A 612 -17.03 11.91 -5.95
C ILE A 612 -16.65 12.76 -4.72
N PRO A 613 -15.45 13.37 -4.67
CA PRO A 613 -15.02 14.19 -3.53
C PRO A 613 -15.95 15.38 -3.27
N TRP A 614 -16.03 15.87 -2.03
CA TRP A 614 -16.83 17.06 -1.69
C TRP A 614 -15.97 18.32 -1.71
N ALA A 615 -16.41 19.39 -2.40
CA ALA A 615 -15.81 20.72 -2.36
C ALA A 615 -16.82 21.76 -1.84
N PRO A 616 -16.52 22.49 -0.74
CA PRO A 616 -17.49 23.39 -0.08
C PRO A 616 -17.85 24.67 -0.86
N ARG A 617 -17.09 25.03 -1.90
CA ARG A 617 -17.41 26.09 -2.87
C ARG A 617 -16.79 25.69 -4.20
N GLY A 618 -17.59 25.41 -5.23
CA GLY A 618 -17.04 25.27 -6.57
C GLY A 618 -16.30 26.56 -6.97
N PRO A 619 -15.13 26.48 -7.62
CA PRO A 619 -14.38 27.68 -7.97
C PRO A 619 -15.21 28.60 -8.89
N SER A 620 -15.14 29.90 -8.64
CA SER A 620 -16.00 30.93 -9.26
C SER A 620 -15.83 31.08 -10.78
N HIS A 621 -14.86 30.40 -11.40
CA HIS A 621 -14.67 30.37 -12.84
C HIS A 621 -15.53 29.31 -13.56
N LEU A 622 -15.99 28.26 -12.87
CA LEU A 622 -16.85 27.22 -13.47
C LEU A 622 -18.26 27.73 -13.81
N SER A 623 -18.76 28.75 -13.09
CA SER A 623 -20.05 29.37 -13.41
C SER A 623 -20.06 30.14 -14.73
N LYS A 624 -18.90 30.35 -15.36
CA LYS A 624 -18.78 30.91 -16.72
C LYS A 624 -18.68 29.83 -17.80
N LEU A 625 -18.46 28.57 -17.42
CA LEU A 625 -18.40 27.42 -18.31
C LEU A 625 -19.78 26.72 -18.45
N GLU A 626 -20.70 26.99 -17.51
CA GLU A 626 -22.07 26.44 -17.44
C GLU A 626 -22.92 26.63 -18.71
N ASP A 627 -22.63 27.65 -19.53
CA ASP A 627 -23.34 27.92 -20.78
C ASP A 627 -22.78 27.16 -22.00
N HIS A 628 -21.65 26.45 -21.86
CA HIS A 628 -20.89 25.87 -22.98
C HIS A 628 -20.61 24.37 -22.88
N VAL A 629 -21.03 23.68 -21.81
CA VAL A 629 -20.96 22.22 -21.76
C VAL A 629 -22.17 21.66 -22.48
N GLU A 630 -22.02 21.36 -23.77
CA GLU A 630 -22.97 20.52 -24.49
C GLU A 630 -22.93 19.12 -23.86
N ASP A 631 -24.05 18.67 -23.30
CA ASP A 631 -24.16 17.29 -22.84
C ASP A 631 -24.12 16.36 -24.08
N ASN A 632 -22.96 15.78 -24.40
CA ASN A 632 -22.75 14.91 -25.57
C ASN A 632 -23.39 13.51 -25.42
N PHE A 633 -24.68 13.44 -25.06
CA PHE A 633 -25.40 12.18 -24.81
C PHE A 633 -25.42 11.24 -26.02
N GLU A 634 -25.59 11.79 -27.22
CA GLU A 634 -25.66 11.03 -28.47
C GLU A 634 -24.31 10.39 -28.82
N GLU A 635 -23.19 10.99 -28.38
CA GLU A 635 -21.84 10.44 -28.56
C GLU A 635 -21.49 9.40 -27.49
N LEU A 636 -21.99 9.57 -26.26
CA LEU A 636 -21.68 8.68 -25.14
C LEU A 636 -22.33 7.29 -25.31
N ASN A 637 -23.62 7.24 -25.62
CA ASN A 637 -24.40 6.00 -25.67
C ASN A 637 -23.79 4.88 -26.55
N PRO A 638 -23.39 5.13 -27.81
CA PRO A 638 -22.80 4.09 -28.66
C PRO A 638 -21.42 3.60 -28.18
N CYS A 639 -20.75 4.31 -27.27
CA CYS A 639 -19.40 4.00 -26.81
C CYS A 639 -19.37 3.15 -25.53
N LEU A 640 -20.50 3.01 -24.83
CA LEU A 640 -20.58 2.33 -23.55
C LEU A 640 -20.52 0.79 -23.70
N PRO A 641 -19.65 0.09 -22.96
CA PRO A 641 -19.58 -1.37 -23.02
C PRO A 641 -20.62 -2.02 -22.10
N GLU A 642 -21.06 -3.24 -22.44
CA GLU A 642 -21.93 -4.05 -21.58
C GLU A 642 -21.19 -4.51 -20.30
N LEU A 643 -21.86 -4.41 -19.15
CA LEU A 643 -21.32 -4.69 -17.82
C LEU A 643 -22.16 -5.74 -17.05
N PRO A 644 -22.32 -6.96 -17.60
CA PRO A 644 -23.25 -7.95 -17.05
C PRO A 644 -22.83 -8.54 -15.70
N MET A 645 -21.60 -8.32 -15.24
CA MET A 645 -21.07 -8.91 -14.01
C MET A 645 -21.23 -8.03 -12.76
N ILE A 646 -21.73 -6.81 -12.94
CA ILE A 646 -22.03 -5.89 -11.84
C ILE A 646 -23.37 -6.27 -11.20
N ARG A 647 -23.34 -6.64 -9.92
CA ARG A 647 -24.55 -6.99 -9.15
C ARG A 647 -25.12 -5.79 -8.39
N ARG A 648 -24.26 -4.86 -8.00
CA ARG A 648 -24.59 -3.66 -7.24
C ARG A 648 -23.83 -2.48 -7.80
N PHE A 649 -24.52 -1.35 -7.96
CA PHE A 649 -23.92 -0.08 -8.34
C PHE A 649 -24.30 0.98 -7.32
N CYS A 650 -23.31 1.72 -6.82
CA CYS A 650 -23.51 2.80 -5.86
C CYS A 650 -22.73 4.04 -6.29
N LEU A 651 -23.43 5.14 -6.57
CA LEU A 651 -22.84 6.46 -6.75
C LEU A 651 -23.03 7.28 -5.46
N ALA A 652 -21.97 7.43 -4.68
CA ALA A 652 -21.99 8.18 -3.44
C ALA A 652 -21.57 9.64 -3.66
N ARG A 653 -22.42 10.57 -3.19
CA ARG A 653 -22.24 12.03 -3.13
C ARG A 653 -22.03 12.71 -4.50
N GLY A 654 -23.08 13.33 -5.04
CA GLY A 654 -23.01 14.21 -6.21
C GLY A 654 -22.37 15.57 -5.89
N PHE A 655 -21.80 16.21 -6.92
CA PHE A 655 -21.16 17.54 -6.87
C PHE A 655 -22.16 18.66 -7.19
N ASP A 656 -21.93 19.86 -6.64
CA ASP A 656 -22.55 21.14 -7.04
C ASP A 656 -22.26 21.46 -8.53
N ARG A 657 -21.19 20.91 -9.13
CA ARG A 657 -20.68 21.28 -10.47
C ARG A 657 -19.97 20.15 -11.20
N PHE A 658 -20.60 18.99 -11.33
CA PHE A 658 -20.07 17.90 -12.16
C PHE A 658 -20.48 18.08 -13.63
N PHE A 659 -19.59 17.75 -14.57
CA PHE A 659 -19.81 17.97 -16.01
C PHE A 659 -20.91 17.10 -16.62
N TYR A 660 -21.37 16.05 -15.91
CA TYR A 660 -22.36 15.10 -16.42
C TYR A 660 -23.72 15.27 -15.76
N SER A 661 -24.75 15.32 -16.59
CA SER A 661 -26.13 15.33 -16.12
C SER A 661 -26.54 14.00 -15.44
N PRO A 662 -27.61 14.01 -14.64
CA PRO A 662 -28.25 12.81 -14.09
C PRO A 662 -28.51 11.68 -15.10
N ARG A 663 -28.84 12.03 -16.36
CA ARG A 663 -29.14 11.06 -17.43
C ARG A 663 -27.93 10.20 -17.80
N SER A 664 -26.73 10.75 -17.77
CA SER A 664 -25.50 10.02 -18.15
C SER A 664 -25.28 8.79 -17.26
N PHE A 665 -25.53 8.93 -15.96
CA PHE A 665 -25.41 7.80 -15.03
C PHE A 665 -26.49 6.74 -15.27
N CYS A 666 -27.71 7.15 -15.64
CA CYS A 666 -28.76 6.18 -15.99
C CYS A 666 -28.39 5.39 -17.25
N LEU A 667 -27.78 6.03 -18.26
CA LEU A 667 -27.27 5.33 -19.46
C LEU A 667 -26.16 4.33 -19.12
N ILE A 668 -25.19 4.72 -18.28
CA ILE A 668 -24.13 3.82 -17.82
C ILE A 668 -24.72 2.62 -17.07
N VAL A 669 -25.67 2.86 -16.16
CA VAL A 669 -26.36 1.80 -15.41
C VAL A 669 -27.19 0.90 -16.34
N GLY A 670 -27.75 1.44 -17.42
CA GLY A 670 -28.45 0.68 -18.45
C GLY A 670 -27.62 -0.46 -19.06
N THR A 671 -26.29 -0.33 -19.08
CA THR A 671 -25.37 -1.39 -19.56
C THR A 671 -25.19 -2.55 -18.59
N MET A 672 -25.69 -2.44 -17.35
CA MET A 672 -25.54 -3.45 -16.30
C MET A 672 -26.76 -4.38 -16.30
N SER A 673 -26.94 -5.16 -17.37
CA SER A 673 -28.14 -5.97 -17.63
C SER A 673 -28.57 -6.96 -16.54
N ARG A 674 -27.71 -7.25 -15.56
CA ARG A 674 -27.95 -8.18 -14.43
C ARG A 674 -27.87 -7.50 -13.07
N LEU A 675 -27.95 -6.16 -13.02
CA LEU A 675 -27.87 -5.37 -11.80
C LEU A 675 -29.06 -5.64 -10.87
N GLY A 676 -28.79 -5.99 -9.61
CA GLY A 676 -29.82 -6.24 -8.60
C GLY A 676 -30.07 -5.06 -7.66
N LEU A 677 -29.04 -4.28 -7.34
CA LEU A 677 -29.11 -3.15 -6.41
C LEU A 677 -28.53 -1.88 -7.04
N LEU A 678 -29.32 -0.81 -7.07
CA LEU A 678 -28.92 0.50 -7.56
C LEU A 678 -29.05 1.56 -6.46
N THR A 679 -27.97 2.29 -6.18
CA THR A 679 -27.97 3.48 -5.34
C THR A 679 -27.38 4.67 -6.10
N LEU A 680 -28.13 5.76 -6.24
CA LEU A 680 -27.72 6.98 -6.92
C LEU A 680 -27.94 8.21 -6.04
N ARG A 681 -26.90 9.02 -5.84
CA ARG A 681 -26.99 10.34 -5.19
C ARG A 681 -26.65 11.42 -6.21
N LEU A 682 -27.67 12.07 -6.76
CA LEU A 682 -27.61 13.03 -7.86
C LEU A 682 -28.03 14.42 -7.38
N MET A 683 -27.53 15.46 -8.04
CA MET A 683 -27.95 16.83 -7.78
C MET A 683 -27.86 17.68 -9.04
N SER A 684 -28.65 18.76 -9.10
CA SER A 684 -28.63 19.75 -10.18
C SER A 684 -28.65 21.16 -9.61
N GLU A 685 -27.60 21.94 -9.91
CA GLU A 685 -27.46 23.34 -9.51
C GLU A 685 -27.27 24.31 -10.69
N ARG A 686 -27.47 23.83 -11.93
CA ARG A 686 -27.38 24.67 -13.15
C ARG A 686 -28.55 25.66 -13.25
N GLY A 687 -28.51 26.53 -14.26
CA GLY A 687 -29.59 27.50 -14.52
C GLY A 687 -30.98 26.84 -14.69
N PRO A 688 -32.08 27.57 -14.42
CA PRO A 688 -33.44 27.01 -14.36
C PRO A 688 -33.87 26.18 -15.59
N LYS A 689 -33.47 26.59 -16.79
CA LYS A 689 -33.75 25.83 -18.03
C LYS A 689 -33.06 24.47 -18.05
N ASN A 690 -31.82 24.39 -17.58
CA ASN A 690 -31.05 23.15 -17.51
C ASN A 690 -31.60 22.23 -16.43
N VAL A 691 -31.96 22.78 -15.26
CA VAL A 691 -32.64 22.01 -14.18
C VAL A 691 -33.91 21.34 -14.70
N LEU A 692 -34.75 22.07 -15.43
CA LEU A 692 -35.97 21.52 -16.04
C LEU A 692 -35.64 20.41 -17.05
N ASN A 693 -34.65 20.64 -17.91
CA ASN A 693 -34.21 19.66 -18.90
C ASN A 693 -33.66 18.38 -18.23
N GLU A 694 -32.71 18.51 -17.31
CA GLU A 694 -32.08 17.39 -16.60
C GLU A 694 -33.09 16.57 -15.79
N ARG A 695 -34.08 17.24 -15.15
CA ARG A 695 -35.18 16.56 -14.46
C ARG A 695 -36.03 15.72 -15.42
N ASN A 696 -36.40 16.29 -16.57
CA ASN A 696 -37.19 15.60 -17.59
C ASN A 696 -36.41 14.45 -18.25
N GLU A 697 -35.12 14.65 -18.49
CA GLU A 697 -34.22 13.65 -19.04
C GLU A 697 -33.98 12.50 -18.06
N LEU A 698 -33.80 12.80 -16.78
CA LEU A 698 -33.75 11.79 -15.71
C LEU A 698 -35.03 10.95 -15.72
N ALA A 699 -36.20 11.60 -15.75
CA ALA A 699 -37.49 10.91 -15.77
C ALA A 699 -37.61 9.93 -16.95
N ARG A 700 -37.21 10.35 -18.16
CA ARG A 700 -37.22 9.47 -19.35
C ARG A 700 -36.25 8.31 -19.22
N SER A 701 -35.06 8.55 -18.66
CA SER A 701 -34.00 7.55 -18.55
C SER A 701 -34.27 6.43 -17.53
N LEU A 702 -35.23 6.61 -16.62
CA LEU A 702 -35.69 5.53 -15.72
C LEU A 702 -36.18 4.30 -16.49
N ASN A 703 -36.74 4.51 -17.69
CA ASN A 703 -37.21 3.43 -18.56
C ASN A 703 -36.06 2.58 -19.14
N ASP A 704 -34.85 3.14 -19.23
CA ASP A 704 -33.67 2.47 -19.77
C ASP A 704 -32.95 1.61 -18.71
N LEU A 705 -33.31 1.75 -17.43
CA LEU A 705 -32.71 0.98 -16.34
C LEU A 705 -33.16 -0.49 -16.38
N PRO A 706 -32.26 -1.45 -16.07
CA PRO A 706 -32.50 -2.88 -16.26
C PRO A 706 -33.63 -3.43 -15.37
N PRO A 707 -34.43 -4.40 -15.87
CA PRO A 707 -35.53 -5.01 -15.11
C PRO A 707 -35.05 -5.94 -13.99
N SER A 708 -33.77 -6.27 -13.94
CA SER A 708 -33.17 -7.11 -12.88
C SER A 708 -33.06 -6.40 -11.52
N ILE A 709 -33.30 -5.08 -11.47
CA ILE A 709 -33.19 -4.30 -10.23
C ILE A 709 -34.30 -4.71 -9.27
N HIS A 710 -33.90 -5.19 -8.10
CA HIS A 710 -34.80 -5.56 -7.01
C HIS A 710 -34.78 -4.54 -5.87
N GLN A 711 -33.69 -3.77 -5.73
CA GLN A 711 -33.55 -2.71 -4.74
C GLN A 711 -33.06 -1.43 -5.42
N PHE A 712 -33.86 -0.37 -5.31
CA PHE A 712 -33.64 0.92 -5.95
C PHE A 712 -33.62 2.04 -4.91
N ASP A 713 -32.58 2.86 -4.93
CA ASP A 713 -32.40 4.00 -4.03
C ASP A 713 -31.86 5.21 -4.82
N LEU A 714 -32.65 6.27 -4.94
CA LEU A 714 -32.29 7.48 -5.68
C LEU A 714 -32.52 8.74 -4.83
N ASP A 715 -31.47 9.50 -4.55
CA ASP A 715 -31.59 10.86 -4.04
C ASP A 715 -31.30 11.84 -5.20
N TYR A 716 -32.22 12.75 -5.48
CA TYR A 716 -32.09 13.79 -6.49
C TYR A 716 -32.36 15.17 -5.87
N TYR A 717 -31.28 15.89 -5.56
CA TYR A 717 -31.36 17.20 -4.92
C TYR A 717 -31.32 18.36 -5.92
N VAL A 718 -32.24 19.30 -5.77
CA VAL A 718 -32.26 20.57 -6.51
C VAL A 718 -32.50 21.70 -5.52
N ASN A 719 -31.79 22.82 -5.65
CA ASN A 719 -32.05 23.99 -4.82
C ASN A 719 -33.52 24.45 -4.97
N PRO A 720 -34.28 24.66 -3.87
CA PRO A 720 -35.69 25.01 -3.95
C PRO A 720 -36.01 26.27 -4.76
N ARG A 721 -35.12 27.27 -4.79
CA ARG A 721 -35.31 28.48 -5.60
C ARG A 721 -35.13 28.19 -7.08
N LEU A 722 -34.07 27.46 -7.43
CA LEU A 722 -33.80 27.09 -8.82
C LEU A 722 -34.90 26.18 -9.37
N LEU A 723 -35.39 25.25 -8.54
CA LEU A 723 -36.53 24.41 -8.91
C LEU A 723 -37.78 25.24 -9.17
N TRP A 724 -38.11 26.19 -8.29
CA TRP A 724 -39.25 27.08 -8.49
C TRP A 724 -39.16 27.84 -9.81
N ASP A 725 -38.00 28.44 -10.08
CA ASP A 725 -37.76 29.17 -11.33
C ASP A 725 -37.85 28.23 -12.55
N ALA A 726 -37.34 27.00 -12.44
CA ALA A 726 -37.36 25.99 -13.50
C ALA A 726 -38.78 25.53 -13.83
N MET A 727 -39.57 25.18 -12.82
CA MET A 727 -40.95 24.74 -12.98
C MET A 727 -41.87 25.86 -13.47
N SER A 728 -41.49 27.12 -13.24
CA SER A 728 -42.21 28.30 -13.75
C SER A 728 -41.99 28.57 -15.24
N LEU A 729 -40.94 28.01 -15.86
CA LEU A 729 -40.64 28.22 -17.29
C LEU A 729 -41.63 27.49 -18.20
N GLU A 730 -41.95 26.23 -17.88
CA GLU A 730 -42.90 25.40 -18.61
C GLU A 730 -43.85 24.72 -17.61
N PRO A 731 -44.90 25.42 -17.15
CA PRO A 731 -45.86 24.86 -16.20
C PRO A 731 -46.59 23.68 -16.84
N THR A 732 -46.32 22.49 -16.33
CA THR A 732 -46.98 21.25 -16.72
C THR A 732 -48.13 20.94 -15.75
N GLU A 733 -49.20 20.32 -16.25
CA GLU A 733 -50.32 19.90 -15.39
C GLU A 733 -49.91 18.79 -14.40
N GLU A 734 -48.82 18.07 -14.70
CA GLU A 734 -48.30 16.95 -13.92
C GLU A 734 -46.76 16.95 -13.94
N ASP A 735 -46.14 16.66 -12.78
CA ASP A 735 -44.69 16.45 -12.70
C ASP A 735 -44.28 15.13 -13.37
N ILE A 736 -43.53 15.24 -14.47
CA ILE A 736 -43.08 14.11 -15.29
C ILE A 736 -42.22 13.14 -14.48
N LEU A 737 -41.35 13.63 -13.58
CA LEU A 737 -40.49 12.77 -12.79
C LEU A 737 -41.29 11.92 -11.78
N SER A 738 -42.22 12.52 -11.04
CA SER A 738 -43.13 11.79 -10.16
C SER A 738 -43.91 10.71 -10.89
N ARG A 739 -44.40 11.00 -12.10
CA ARG A 739 -45.13 10.01 -12.92
C ARG A 739 -44.23 8.82 -13.30
N GLU A 740 -43.04 9.09 -13.82
CA GLU A 740 -42.14 8.03 -14.28
C GLU A 740 -41.57 7.22 -13.10
N LEU A 741 -41.33 7.84 -11.93
CA LEU A 741 -40.99 7.13 -10.69
C LEU A 741 -42.14 6.24 -10.21
N CYS A 742 -43.38 6.70 -10.32
CA CYS A 742 -44.56 5.89 -10.02
C CYS A 742 -44.59 4.63 -10.91
N LYS A 743 -44.44 4.79 -12.24
CA LYS A 743 -44.37 3.67 -13.19
C LYS A 743 -43.19 2.73 -12.87
N PHE A 744 -42.03 3.28 -12.53
CA PHE A 744 -40.85 2.51 -12.16
C PHE A 744 -41.08 1.65 -10.91
N SER A 745 -41.72 2.20 -9.88
CA SER A 745 -42.00 1.50 -8.62
C SER A 745 -42.94 0.29 -8.80
N GLN A 746 -43.75 0.27 -9.86
CA GLN A 746 -44.71 -0.80 -10.17
C GLN A 746 -44.09 -2.00 -10.91
N ARG A 747 -42.80 -1.95 -11.24
CA ARG A 747 -42.11 -3.01 -11.99
C ARG A 747 -42.17 -4.35 -11.26
N GLU A 748 -42.44 -5.41 -12.02
CA GLU A 748 -42.36 -6.77 -11.50
C GLU A 748 -40.92 -7.10 -11.11
N GLY A 749 -40.76 -7.64 -9.90
CA GLY A 749 -39.46 -8.02 -9.34
C GLY A 749 -38.85 -6.95 -8.43
N LEU A 750 -39.27 -5.68 -8.52
CA LEU A 750 -38.82 -4.64 -7.59
C LEU A 750 -39.38 -4.90 -6.19
N LYS A 751 -38.51 -4.95 -5.18
CA LYS A 751 -38.84 -5.25 -3.78
C LYS A 751 -38.71 -4.02 -2.89
N ASP A 752 -37.66 -3.25 -3.08
CA ASP A 752 -37.37 -2.09 -2.25
C ASP A 752 -37.19 -0.85 -3.14
N PHE A 753 -37.92 0.21 -2.83
CA PHE A 753 -37.86 1.49 -3.53
C PHE A 753 -37.67 2.60 -2.51
N SER A 754 -36.61 3.39 -2.69
CA SER A 754 -36.34 4.60 -1.91
C SER A 754 -36.09 5.79 -2.83
N PHE A 755 -36.73 6.91 -2.54
CA PHE A 755 -36.50 8.16 -3.27
C PHE A 755 -36.44 9.39 -2.35
N GLY A 756 -35.36 10.17 -2.49
CA GLY A 756 -35.20 11.48 -1.86
C GLY A 756 -35.19 12.59 -2.91
N GLY A 757 -35.93 13.68 -2.69
CA GLY A 757 -35.93 14.82 -3.62
C GLY A 757 -37.28 15.51 -3.75
N SER A 758 -37.38 16.49 -4.65
CA SER A 758 -38.65 17.17 -4.90
C SER A 758 -39.54 16.34 -5.81
N ILE A 759 -40.72 15.96 -5.32
CA ILE A 759 -41.74 15.16 -6.00
C ILE A 759 -43.13 15.65 -5.63
N GLU A 760 -44.12 15.26 -6.43
CA GLU A 760 -45.55 15.37 -6.13
C GLU A 760 -46.10 14.08 -5.49
N PRO A 761 -47.24 14.15 -4.75
CA PRO A 761 -47.92 12.96 -4.20
C PRO A 761 -48.33 11.93 -5.27
N THR A 762 -48.35 12.31 -6.55
CA THR A 762 -48.64 11.43 -7.69
C THR A 762 -47.63 10.29 -7.85
N ILE A 763 -46.47 10.36 -7.18
CA ILE A 763 -45.53 9.22 -7.09
C ILE A 763 -46.18 7.96 -6.50
N PHE A 764 -47.17 8.13 -5.61
CA PHE A 764 -47.94 7.04 -5.01
C PHE A 764 -49.18 6.67 -5.81
N TRP A 765 -49.64 7.53 -6.72
CA TRP A 765 -50.88 7.31 -7.46
C TRP A 765 -50.89 8.12 -8.76
N PRO A 766 -50.86 7.46 -9.94
CA PRO A 766 -50.89 8.18 -11.20
C PRO A 766 -52.25 8.87 -11.40
N PRO A 767 -52.30 10.02 -12.08
CA PRO A 767 -53.56 10.65 -12.45
C PRO A 767 -54.37 9.75 -13.39
N LYS A 768 -55.70 9.90 -13.34
CA LYS A 768 -56.71 9.02 -13.95
C LYS A 768 -56.61 8.83 -15.49
N SER A 769 -55.67 9.48 -16.18
CA SER A 769 -55.62 9.57 -17.64
C SER A 769 -54.84 8.46 -18.35
N ASP A 770 -53.95 7.71 -17.66
CA ASP A 770 -52.94 6.89 -18.36
C ASP A 770 -53.14 5.37 -18.34
N THR A 771 -54.08 4.80 -17.60
CA THR A 771 -54.33 3.34 -17.61
C THR A 771 -55.81 2.99 -17.41
N ALA A 772 -56.31 2.00 -18.17
CA ALA A 772 -57.63 1.40 -17.96
C ALA A 772 -57.65 0.42 -16.76
N GLU A 773 -56.47 0.08 -16.23
CA GLU A 773 -56.25 -0.79 -15.08
C GLU A 773 -55.82 0.04 -13.87
N GLU A 774 -56.33 -0.30 -12.68
CA GLU A 774 -55.97 0.41 -11.45
C GLU A 774 -54.49 0.15 -11.09
N PRO A 775 -53.77 1.14 -10.56
CA PRO A 775 -52.35 1.00 -10.22
C PRO A 775 -52.13 -0.12 -9.20
N HIS A 776 -51.07 -0.91 -9.41
CA HIS A 776 -50.78 -2.11 -8.63
C HIS A 776 -49.27 -2.36 -8.50
N TRP A 777 -48.82 -2.82 -7.33
CA TRP A 777 -47.41 -3.06 -7.00
C TRP A 777 -47.19 -4.54 -6.65
N PRO A 778 -46.97 -5.42 -7.63
CA PRO A 778 -47.05 -6.87 -7.45
C PRO A 778 -45.95 -7.46 -6.55
N SER A 779 -44.79 -6.81 -6.47
CA SER A 779 -43.60 -7.32 -5.78
C SER A 779 -43.06 -6.43 -4.66
N LEU A 780 -43.46 -5.16 -4.61
CA LEU A 780 -42.87 -4.16 -3.72
C LEU A 780 -43.21 -4.44 -2.25
N LYS A 781 -42.18 -4.43 -1.40
CA LYS A 781 -42.20 -4.69 0.03
C LYS A 781 -41.91 -3.44 0.84
N ALA A 782 -40.89 -2.69 0.46
CA ALA A 782 -40.49 -1.45 1.10
C ALA A 782 -40.64 -0.25 0.14
N PHE A 783 -41.29 0.82 0.60
CA PHE A 783 -41.43 2.07 -0.14
C PHE A 783 -41.07 3.26 0.77
N GLU A 784 -39.92 3.86 0.56
CA GLU A 784 -39.38 4.95 1.38
C GLU A 784 -39.32 6.24 0.57
N LEU A 785 -39.80 7.35 1.15
CA LEU A 785 -39.72 8.67 0.54
C LEU A 785 -39.17 9.71 1.51
N THR A 786 -38.30 10.57 0.99
CA THR A 786 -37.81 11.76 1.69
C THR A 786 -38.05 13.01 0.82
N PRO A 787 -39.29 13.52 0.78
CA PRO A 787 -39.61 14.68 -0.06
C PRO A 787 -38.83 15.94 0.35
N SER A 788 -38.43 16.74 -0.64
CA SER A 788 -37.84 18.06 -0.41
C SER A 788 -38.85 19.07 0.14
N ASP A 789 -38.35 20.17 0.70
CA ASP A 789 -39.15 21.21 1.35
C ASP A 789 -40.22 21.86 0.46
N VAL A 790 -40.01 21.82 -0.87
CA VAL A 790 -40.87 22.41 -1.89
C VAL A 790 -41.15 21.36 -2.95
N SER A 791 -42.42 21.16 -3.26
CA SER A 791 -42.90 20.31 -4.37
C SER A 791 -42.71 20.99 -5.74
N PRO A 792 -42.73 20.24 -6.84
CA PRO A 792 -42.62 20.79 -8.20
C PRO A 792 -43.70 21.84 -8.54
N SER A 793 -44.93 21.69 -8.03
CA SER A 793 -46.03 22.65 -8.15
C SER A 793 -45.86 23.89 -7.25
N GLY A 794 -44.83 23.91 -6.41
CA GLY A 794 -44.50 25.03 -5.55
C GLY A 794 -45.14 24.98 -4.15
N LYS A 795 -45.93 23.96 -3.83
CA LYS A 795 -46.41 23.78 -2.45
C LYS A 795 -45.23 23.52 -1.51
N ARG A 796 -45.19 24.22 -0.37
CA ARG A 796 -44.18 24.00 0.66
C ARG A 796 -44.65 22.91 1.62
N LEU A 797 -43.86 21.86 1.79
CA LEU A 797 -44.12 20.80 2.77
C LEU A 797 -43.72 21.25 4.18
N VAL A 798 -42.73 22.14 4.29
CA VAL A 798 -42.22 22.67 5.56
C VAL A 798 -42.04 24.19 5.47
N VAL A 799 -42.30 24.90 6.56
CA VAL A 799 -42.22 26.35 6.66
C VAL A 799 -41.39 26.79 7.87
N ARG A 800 -40.61 27.86 7.70
CA ARG A 800 -39.91 28.51 8.83
C ARG A 800 -40.88 29.35 9.63
N ASN A 801 -40.87 29.22 10.95
CA ASN A 801 -41.62 30.09 11.83
C ASN A 801 -40.92 31.46 11.94
N VAL A 802 -41.51 32.50 11.35
CA VAL A 802 -40.94 33.86 11.29
C VAL A 802 -41.17 34.66 12.60
N TRP A 803 -41.82 34.07 13.60
CA TRP A 803 -42.30 34.78 14.81
C TRP A 803 -41.33 34.79 16.01
N ARG A 804 -40.10 34.24 15.92
CA ARG A 804 -39.11 34.31 17.00
C ARG A 804 -37.81 35.00 16.57
N SER A 805 -37.24 35.73 17.54
CA SER A 805 -36.13 36.70 17.50
C SER A 805 -34.98 36.36 16.52
N PRO A 806 -34.27 37.37 15.94
CA PRO A 806 -33.21 37.17 14.93
C PRO A 806 -31.97 36.39 15.38
N ASP A 807 -31.81 36.14 16.69
CA ASP A 807 -30.58 35.60 17.28
C ASP A 807 -30.63 34.09 17.63
N SER A 808 -31.68 33.36 17.22
CA SER A 808 -31.81 31.92 17.51
C SER A 808 -32.15 31.11 16.26
N TRP A 809 -31.60 29.89 16.16
CA TRP A 809 -31.97 28.86 15.18
C TRP A 809 -33.49 28.90 14.88
N HIS A 810 -33.88 28.99 13.60
CA HIS A 810 -35.28 29.07 13.19
C HIS A 810 -35.80 27.67 12.83
N PRO A 811 -36.57 27.00 13.71
CA PRO A 811 -37.09 25.68 13.41
C PRO A 811 -38.07 25.70 12.24
N MET A 812 -38.02 24.64 11.43
CA MET A 812 -38.89 24.37 10.30
C MET A 812 -39.98 23.39 10.73
N PHE A 813 -41.23 23.73 10.41
CA PHE A 813 -42.42 22.97 10.80
C PHE A 813 -43.14 22.42 9.55
N PRO A 814 -43.76 21.24 9.63
CA PRO A 814 -44.56 20.68 8.55
C PRO A 814 -45.82 21.52 8.30
N VAL A 815 -46.25 21.59 7.03
CA VAL A 815 -47.52 22.19 6.62
C VAL A 815 -48.56 21.07 6.56
N ASP A 816 -49.45 21.01 7.57
CA ASP A 816 -50.38 19.91 7.78
C ASP A 816 -51.16 19.52 6.51
N ASP A 817 -51.82 20.46 5.84
CA ASP A 817 -52.64 20.16 4.66
C ASP A 817 -51.83 19.50 3.54
N VAL A 818 -50.62 20.01 3.28
CA VAL A 818 -49.74 19.50 2.23
C VAL A 818 -49.16 18.14 2.62
N ALA A 819 -48.71 17.96 3.87
CA ALA A 819 -48.20 16.68 4.36
C ALA A 819 -49.28 15.59 4.31
N ASN A 820 -50.52 15.92 4.64
CA ASN A 820 -51.65 14.99 4.58
C ASN A 820 -51.99 14.52 3.17
N GLU A 821 -51.73 15.33 2.12
CA GLU A 821 -51.87 14.88 0.73
C GLU A 821 -50.95 13.69 0.44
N TYR A 822 -49.68 13.74 0.88
CA TYR A 822 -48.73 12.63 0.76
C TYR A 822 -49.17 11.42 1.58
N PHE A 823 -49.55 11.64 2.83
CA PHE A 823 -49.96 10.56 3.73
C PHE A 823 -51.21 9.82 3.23
N THR A 824 -52.17 10.54 2.67
CA THR A 824 -53.38 9.96 2.06
C THR A 824 -53.05 9.18 0.79
N ALA A 825 -52.18 9.73 -0.07
CA ALA A 825 -51.75 9.05 -1.29
C ALA A 825 -50.98 7.76 -0.98
N ALA A 826 -50.12 7.77 0.05
CA ALA A 826 -49.40 6.60 0.53
C ALA A 826 -50.31 5.49 1.05
N ALA A 827 -51.36 5.83 1.82
CA ALA A 827 -52.35 4.85 2.26
C ALA A 827 -52.99 4.13 1.05
N ARG A 828 -53.39 4.90 0.03
CA ARG A 828 -53.96 4.36 -1.21
C ARG A 828 -52.96 3.44 -1.94
N CYS A 829 -51.70 3.84 -2.04
CA CYS A 829 -50.64 3.01 -2.62
C CYS A 829 -50.47 1.68 -1.87
N VAL A 830 -50.31 1.72 -0.55
CA VAL A 830 -50.11 0.51 0.28
C VAL A 830 -51.31 -0.43 0.20
N SER A 831 -52.53 0.10 0.08
CA SER A 831 -53.73 -0.72 -0.14
C SER A 831 -53.67 -1.59 -1.40
N ARG A 832 -52.78 -1.26 -2.35
CA ARG A 832 -52.56 -1.96 -3.62
C ARG A 832 -51.21 -2.68 -3.70
N MET A 833 -50.47 -2.75 -2.60
CA MET A 833 -49.20 -3.45 -2.46
C MET A 833 -49.39 -4.76 -1.70
N PRO A 834 -49.71 -5.90 -2.34
CA PRO A 834 -50.01 -7.17 -1.67
C PRO A 834 -48.87 -7.74 -0.80
N LYS A 835 -47.64 -7.24 -0.97
CA LYS A 835 -46.45 -7.67 -0.21
C LYS A 835 -45.89 -6.54 0.66
N ALA A 836 -46.66 -5.47 0.91
CA ALA A 836 -46.21 -4.35 1.73
C ALA A 836 -45.74 -4.83 3.10
N GLU A 837 -44.50 -4.50 3.44
CA GLU A 837 -43.89 -4.80 4.73
C GLU A 837 -43.56 -3.49 5.47
N TYR A 838 -43.07 -2.49 4.73
CA TYR A 838 -42.61 -1.20 5.24
C TYR A 838 -42.94 -0.05 4.28
N LEU A 839 -43.38 1.09 4.81
CA LEU A 839 -43.40 2.36 4.08
C LEU A 839 -43.00 3.50 5.02
N SER A 840 -42.20 4.44 4.53
CA SER A 840 -41.86 5.64 5.28
C SER A 840 -41.95 6.90 4.42
N ILE A 841 -42.39 7.99 5.05
CA ILE A 841 -42.31 9.34 4.50
C ILE A 841 -41.64 10.22 5.56
N GLU A 842 -40.39 10.56 5.34
CA GLU A 842 -39.62 11.45 6.23
C GLU A 842 -39.62 12.88 5.69
N LEU A 843 -40.15 13.82 6.49
CA LEU A 843 -40.12 15.24 6.20
C LEU A 843 -38.80 15.86 6.68
N LYS A 844 -38.20 16.72 5.88
CA LYS A 844 -36.97 17.47 6.22
C LYS A 844 -37.22 18.67 7.14
N ASP A 845 -38.10 18.51 8.13
CA ASP A 845 -38.36 19.51 9.16
C ASP A 845 -37.29 19.46 10.28
N SER A 846 -37.39 20.32 11.31
CA SER A 846 -36.38 20.33 12.38
C SER A 846 -36.43 19.13 13.33
N TRP A 847 -37.43 18.27 13.19
CA TRP A 847 -37.65 17.11 14.06
C TRP A 847 -37.60 15.77 13.33
N SER A 848 -37.30 15.77 12.02
CA SER A 848 -37.41 14.61 11.13
C SER A 848 -38.78 13.92 11.27
N THR A 849 -39.86 14.71 11.19
CA THR A 849 -41.23 14.20 11.27
C THR A 849 -41.43 13.13 10.20
N THR A 850 -41.68 11.91 10.65
CA THR A 850 -41.75 10.73 9.79
C THR A 850 -43.06 10.00 10.00
N LEU A 851 -43.78 9.76 8.91
CA LEU A 851 -44.90 8.82 8.88
C LEU A 851 -44.36 7.45 8.49
N VAL A 852 -44.58 6.44 9.32
CA VAL A 852 -44.13 5.07 9.11
C VAL A 852 -45.33 4.13 9.12
N PHE A 853 -45.41 3.28 8.10
CA PHE A 853 -46.25 2.10 8.09
C PHE A 853 -45.38 0.84 8.16
N CYS A 854 -45.68 -0.06 9.10
CA CYS A 854 -45.02 -1.35 9.26
C CYS A 854 -46.05 -2.45 9.48
N THR A 855 -45.88 -3.60 8.83
CA THR A 855 -46.73 -4.80 9.10
C THR A 855 -46.29 -5.59 10.33
N GLY A 856 -45.14 -5.24 10.92
CA GLY A 856 -44.61 -5.71 12.20
C GLY A 856 -43.19 -5.21 12.41
N TYR A 857 -42.82 -4.82 13.64
CA TYR A 857 -41.43 -4.49 13.94
C TYR A 857 -40.62 -5.78 14.15
N PRO A 858 -39.35 -5.84 13.71
CA PRO A 858 -38.51 -7.04 13.88
C PRO A 858 -38.38 -7.52 15.33
N ASN A 859 -38.63 -6.63 16.30
CA ASN A 859 -38.44 -6.87 17.73
C ASN A 859 -39.74 -6.84 18.56
N ASP A 860 -40.89 -6.46 17.98
CA ASP A 860 -42.19 -6.46 18.68
C ASP A 860 -43.38 -6.56 17.67
N PRO A 861 -44.06 -7.71 17.56
CA PRO A 861 -45.23 -7.87 16.70
C PRO A 861 -46.52 -7.25 17.27
N GLU A 862 -46.53 -6.71 18.50
CA GLU A 862 -47.68 -5.96 19.05
C GLU A 862 -47.60 -4.44 18.80
N GLU A 863 -46.49 -3.95 18.23
CA GLU A 863 -46.29 -2.52 17.93
C GLU A 863 -47.23 -1.95 16.85
N PRO A 864 -47.50 -0.63 16.89
CA PRO A 864 -48.50 -0.04 16.02
C PRO A 864 -48.10 -0.05 14.56
N MET A 865 -49.10 -0.31 13.71
CA MET A 865 -48.92 -0.34 12.26
C MET A 865 -48.60 1.00 11.62
N LEU A 866 -49.22 2.08 12.11
CA LEU A 866 -49.02 3.42 11.62
C LEU A 866 -48.46 4.25 12.78
N ARG A 867 -47.24 4.76 12.60
CA ARG A 867 -46.57 5.61 13.58
C ARG A 867 -46.25 6.94 12.93
N LEU A 868 -46.63 8.03 13.60
CA LEU A 868 -46.14 9.36 13.30
C LEU A 868 -45.12 9.74 14.39
N SER A 869 -43.85 9.79 14.02
CA SER A 869 -42.76 10.14 14.94
C SER A 869 -42.20 11.52 14.60
N GLY A 870 -42.03 12.40 15.60
CA GLY A 870 -41.38 13.71 15.44
C GLY A 870 -42.07 14.84 16.21
N GLY A 871 -41.28 15.73 16.82
CA GLY A 871 -41.77 16.85 17.64
C GLY A 871 -42.29 18.08 16.85
N GLY A 872 -42.44 17.98 15.53
CA GLY A 872 -42.83 19.11 14.67
C GLY A 872 -44.31 19.48 14.71
N GLY A 873 -45.13 18.72 15.45
CA GLY A 873 -46.56 19.02 15.63
C GLY A 873 -47.45 18.75 14.41
N ALA A 874 -46.99 17.95 13.44
CA ALA A 874 -47.81 17.54 12.30
C ALA A 874 -49.09 16.82 12.76
N LYS A 875 -50.24 17.21 12.23
CA LYS A 875 -51.52 16.56 12.54
C LYS A 875 -51.97 15.68 11.39
N ILE A 876 -52.43 14.47 11.70
CA ILE A 876 -53.11 13.61 10.73
C ILE A 876 -54.57 14.06 10.59
N SER A 877 -55.02 14.29 9.35
CA SER A 877 -56.40 14.66 9.05
C SER A 877 -57.36 13.47 9.20
N GLU A 878 -58.64 13.73 9.44
CA GLU A 878 -59.67 12.67 9.52
C GLU A 878 -59.76 11.86 8.21
N GLU A 879 -59.53 12.48 7.05
CA GLU A 879 -59.50 11.79 5.76
C GLU A 879 -58.33 10.81 5.68
N THR A 880 -57.14 11.27 6.05
CA THR A 880 -55.91 10.47 6.08
C THR A 880 -56.08 9.27 7.02
N GLU A 881 -56.60 9.48 8.23
CA GLU A 881 -56.83 8.41 9.21
C GLU A 881 -57.82 7.37 8.67
N LYS A 882 -58.91 7.82 8.04
CA LYS A 882 -59.92 6.94 7.44
C LYS A 882 -59.32 6.05 6.36
N GLU A 883 -58.44 6.59 5.53
CA GLU A 883 -57.84 5.83 4.43
C GLU A 883 -56.81 4.81 4.92
N TRP A 884 -56.04 5.15 5.97
CA TRP A 884 -55.16 4.18 6.63
C TRP A 884 -55.92 3.07 7.37
N ARG A 885 -57.06 3.39 7.99
CA ARG A 885 -57.94 2.38 8.60
C ARG A 885 -58.46 1.38 7.56
N LYS A 886 -58.86 1.86 6.37
CA LYS A 886 -59.24 1.00 5.25
C LYS A 886 -58.06 0.14 4.76
N THR A 887 -56.87 0.72 4.71
CA THR A 887 -55.64 0.03 4.29
C THR A 887 -55.26 -1.09 5.27
N ALA A 888 -55.39 -0.83 6.57
CA ALA A 888 -55.22 -1.82 7.64
C ALA A 888 -56.13 -3.06 7.44
N GLU A 889 -57.41 -2.81 7.15
CA GLU A 889 -58.40 -3.86 6.92
C GLU A 889 -58.04 -4.73 5.71
N ILE A 890 -57.57 -4.12 4.61
CA ILE A 890 -57.16 -4.85 3.39
C ILE A 890 -56.02 -5.82 3.67
N HIS A 891 -55.08 -5.44 4.54
CA HIS A 891 -53.94 -6.28 4.93
C HIS A 891 -54.23 -7.23 6.09
N ASN A 892 -55.48 -7.28 6.59
CA ASN A 892 -55.91 -8.06 7.76
C ASN A 892 -55.16 -7.71 9.05
N LEU A 893 -54.84 -6.44 9.23
CA LEU A 893 -54.10 -5.96 10.39
C LEU A 893 -54.97 -5.04 11.27
N LYS A 894 -54.61 -4.92 12.55
CA LYS A 894 -55.32 -4.02 13.48
C LYS A 894 -54.82 -2.59 13.29
N PHE A 895 -55.74 -1.66 13.03
CA PHE A 895 -55.40 -0.24 12.99
C PHE A 895 -55.08 0.29 14.39
N SER A 896 -53.88 0.81 14.56
CA SER A 896 -53.42 1.54 15.74
C SER A 896 -52.51 2.67 15.26
N MET A 897 -52.73 3.86 15.80
CA MET A 897 -51.98 5.06 15.47
C MET A 897 -51.33 5.59 16.73
N GLU A 898 -50.01 5.74 16.70
CA GLU A 898 -49.24 6.39 17.75
C GLU A 898 -48.64 7.68 17.17
N VAL A 899 -48.84 8.79 17.89
CA VAL A 899 -48.24 10.09 17.59
C VAL A 899 -47.25 10.34 18.72
N ASP A 900 -45.95 10.32 18.42
CA ASP A 900 -44.91 10.63 19.42
C ASP A 900 -44.98 12.12 19.77
N GLU A 901 -45.73 12.47 20.82
CA GLU A 901 -45.63 13.79 21.44
C GLU A 901 -44.30 13.84 22.23
N LYS A 902 -43.24 14.35 21.61
CA LYS A 902 -42.09 14.82 22.41
C LYS A 902 -42.49 16.14 23.05
N ASP A 903 -42.77 16.09 24.36
CA ASP A 903 -42.78 17.25 25.24
C ASP A 903 -41.38 17.91 25.22
N ASP A 904 -41.15 18.90 24.37
CA ASP A 904 -40.07 19.90 24.51
C ASP A 904 -40.42 21.24 23.85
#